data_AF-A0A7Y5SPL3-F1
#
_entry.id   AF-A0A7Y5SPL3-F1
#
_cell.length_a   1.000
_cell.length_b   1.000
_cell.length_c   1.000
_cell.angle_alpha   90.00
_cell.angle_beta   90.00
_cell.angle_gamma   90.00
#
_symmetry.space_group_name_H-M   'P 1'
#
loop_
_entity.id
_entity.type
_entity.pdbx_description
1 polymer ?
#
loop_
_entity_poly.entity_id
_entity_poly.type
_entity_poly.pdbx_seq_one_letter_code
_entity_poly.pdbx_strand_id
1 'polypeptide(L)'
;MNRYPCNGFVGALTLLIPVCGLSADVAGVRPVYRVPDEKMTLDGTADYKVIPYDPAMTLPARSGKITVSAWVRTASPNRPQMVLKREGAWQLGIGGWEQPRGFFAVWSPEIHSIVSEPLLKSDQWEHVAGSYDGAAFTFFVNGKAVSSEPARHGHPVANVNQPLWIGANLPANKPELLFRGEIADMAIWDQALTAEEVAAVAANPPKGVTPSALIAPSAKAAPSVPVALEGQLGGVALSLDVGAGIRLQRIGDQIASSGGRVFTLLANGRRINSDQVVVRRKEVVVAADGWAVPFDLPDGLAAGTLRFSSGSDPGVIDTRMELTNGGPASVWRVLFPLVEGVTLNRQPAGDLEFFFPLQEGWLGKGECSLSAGYGTRAWLPVMAAWNPTGTGISLQVRDQDFDVHSLLFRNAFPGGKSAPPASNAPGELQKRLYGESYHPDGGRCAEAFPCEAPGLTMGVASLEFPLGITQTWRSKTFAIQTYDGKGLFKTPLASYGKWARATWWKHRPITPWTRDSFLAFPVHERGGGRGIEKGFWDGKKWLLGDQVEAYARDMGGHPFAELSDWWKQGDEITSGPFAGRFYPLTLGDYEFEPRFGGPDAYRAEIDRVHKTGGRVCLYVQGRLAWKKSKVGMEHAEDWAWMDKPGRRNLDWSGEGEGLWKTDYWNFCPQAKGWQEHLRSAAQRILTESGA
;
A
#
# COMPACT_ATOMS: atom_id res chain seq x y z
N MET A 1 64.36 54.96 -16.72
CA MET A 1 63.27 54.60 -17.65
C MET A 1 61.96 54.67 -16.86
N ASN A 2 61.36 55.86 -16.79
CA ASN A 2 60.16 56.32 -17.51
C ASN A 2 58.85 55.69 -16.99
N ARG A 3 57.84 56.38 -16.42
CA ARG A 3 57.60 57.75 -15.90
C ARG A 3 56.47 57.66 -14.84
N TYR A 4 56.58 58.48 -13.79
CA TYR A 4 55.76 58.74 -12.58
C TYR A 4 54.49 59.63 -12.83
N PRO A 5 53.70 60.14 -11.84
CA PRO A 5 53.43 59.81 -10.40
C PRO A 5 51.97 60.07 -9.85
N CYS A 6 51.78 59.87 -8.52
CA CYS A 6 51.21 60.82 -7.51
C CYS A 6 49.89 60.54 -6.74
N ASN A 7 50.06 60.50 -5.40
CA ASN A 7 49.25 61.04 -4.27
C ASN A 7 47.87 60.41 -4.00
N GLY A 8 47.33 60.27 -2.78
CA GLY A 8 47.64 60.80 -1.44
C GLY A 8 46.30 60.88 -0.66
N PHE A 9 46.28 60.42 0.59
CA PHE A 9 45.13 60.36 1.52
C PHE A 9 44.38 61.68 1.73
N VAL A 10 43.03 61.65 1.82
CA VAL A 10 42.21 62.40 2.80
C VAL A 10 40.89 61.63 3.05
N GLY A 11 40.55 61.39 4.32
CA GLY A 11 39.29 60.76 4.71
C GLY A 11 38.08 61.70 4.61
N ALA A 12 36.93 61.14 4.25
CA ALA A 12 35.63 61.80 4.37
C ALA A 12 34.60 60.83 4.97
N LEU A 13 34.22 61.13 6.21
CA LEU A 13 33.00 60.65 6.86
C LEU A 13 31.81 61.04 5.97
N THR A 14 31.03 60.08 5.47
CA THR A 14 29.77 60.38 4.78
C THR A 14 28.64 59.54 5.37
N LEU A 15 27.64 60.29 5.84
CA LEU A 15 26.38 59.89 6.45
C LEU A 15 25.73 58.65 5.81
N LEU A 16 25.33 57.73 6.68
CA LEU A 16 24.17 56.87 6.48
C LEU A 16 22.93 57.75 6.29
N ILE A 17 22.52 57.97 5.04
CA ILE A 17 21.15 58.37 4.71
C ILE A 17 20.39 57.06 4.49
N PRO A 18 19.38 56.72 5.32
CA PRO A 18 18.58 55.54 5.11
C PRO A 18 17.69 55.78 3.89
N VAL A 19 17.87 55.00 2.83
CA VAL A 19 16.82 54.89 1.81
C VAL A 19 15.75 54.01 2.40
N CYS A 20 14.83 54.66 3.12
CA CYS A 20 13.53 54.15 3.46
C CYS A 20 12.75 53.99 2.14
N GLY A 21 12.90 52.81 1.51
CA GLY A 21 11.93 52.34 0.52
C GLY A 21 10.72 51.80 1.27
N LEU A 22 9.66 52.61 1.34
CA LEU A 22 8.36 52.19 1.87
C LEU A 22 7.84 50.98 1.08
N SER A 23 7.87 49.80 1.69
CA SER A 23 6.99 48.68 1.34
C SER A 23 6.06 48.47 2.54
N ALA A 24 4.75 48.44 2.31
CA ALA A 24 3.68 48.43 3.30
C ALA A 24 4.04 47.70 4.62
N ASP A 25 4.19 48.50 5.68
CA ASP A 25 4.19 48.05 7.07
C ASP A 25 2.78 47.58 7.41
N VAL A 26 2.63 46.29 7.70
CA VAL A 26 1.35 45.73 8.14
C VAL A 26 1.59 45.08 9.50
N ALA A 27 0.79 45.49 10.49
CA ALA A 27 0.76 44.98 11.87
C ALA A 27 1.90 45.37 12.82
N GLY A 28 2.76 46.35 12.52
CA GLY A 28 3.76 46.85 13.48
C GLY A 28 4.89 45.87 13.81
N VAL A 29 4.98 44.76 13.07
CA VAL A 29 5.98 43.70 13.23
C VAL A 29 6.88 43.64 12.00
N ARG A 30 8.11 44.14 12.15
CA ARG A 30 9.09 44.20 11.06
C ARG A 30 9.79 42.85 10.85
N PRO A 31 9.87 42.34 9.61
CA PRO A 31 10.71 41.17 9.32
C PRO A 31 12.17 41.53 9.53
N VAL A 32 12.94 40.58 10.06
CA VAL A 32 14.41 40.70 10.16
C VAL A 32 15.05 40.54 8.79
N TYR A 33 14.36 39.90 7.85
CA TYR A 33 14.79 39.79 6.46
C TYR A 33 13.58 39.71 5.53
N ARG A 34 13.60 40.48 4.44
CA ARG A 34 12.55 40.47 3.40
C ARG A 34 13.19 40.61 2.03
N VAL A 35 12.67 39.87 1.06
CA VAL A 35 12.96 40.06 -0.37
C VAL A 35 11.66 40.57 -1.02
N PRO A 36 11.43 41.90 -1.00
CA PRO A 36 10.17 42.47 -1.45
C PRO A 36 10.05 42.45 -2.97
N ASP A 37 8.82 42.23 -3.48
CA ASP A 37 8.38 42.47 -4.86
C ASP A 37 9.16 41.78 -6.00
N GLU A 38 10.14 40.92 -5.70
CA GLU A 38 10.87 40.12 -6.69
C GLU A 38 10.11 38.81 -6.95
N LYS A 39 9.47 38.71 -8.12
CA LYS A 39 8.91 37.45 -8.62
C LYS A 39 10.01 36.61 -9.24
N MET A 40 10.24 35.42 -8.72
CA MET A 40 11.19 34.45 -9.26
C MET A 40 10.44 33.31 -9.91
N THR A 41 10.74 33.03 -11.19
CA THR A 41 10.24 31.86 -11.91
C THR A 41 11.33 30.79 -11.90
N LEU A 42 10.98 29.58 -11.47
CA LEU A 42 11.88 28.44 -11.32
C LEU A 42 11.33 27.25 -12.10
N ASP A 43 12.15 26.63 -12.95
CA ASP A 43 11.73 25.58 -13.88
C ASP A 43 11.62 24.16 -13.26
N GLY A 44 12.15 23.98 -12.05
CA GLY A 44 12.17 22.71 -11.33
C GLY A 44 13.24 21.70 -11.78
N THR A 45 14.23 22.14 -12.57
CA THR A 45 15.35 21.31 -13.08
C THR A 45 16.74 21.80 -12.65
N ALA A 46 16.99 23.11 -12.61
CA ALA A 46 18.27 23.67 -12.17
C ALA A 46 18.18 25.03 -11.46
N ASP A 47 17.03 25.70 -11.51
CA ASP A 47 16.89 27.06 -11.00
C ASP A 47 16.75 27.12 -9.47
N TYR A 48 17.58 27.95 -8.83
CA TYR A 48 17.47 28.34 -7.42
C TYR A 48 18.23 29.64 -7.17
N LYS A 49 17.93 30.33 -6.05
CA LYS A 49 18.69 31.52 -5.63
C LYS A 49 19.38 31.26 -4.29
N VAL A 50 20.62 31.74 -4.18
CA VAL A 50 21.43 31.67 -2.97
C VAL A 50 21.65 33.07 -2.48
N ILE A 51 21.32 33.30 -1.21
CA ILE A 51 21.65 34.54 -0.54
C ILE A 51 22.78 34.21 0.45
N PRO A 52 24.01 34.71 0.22
CA PRO A 52 25.13 34.49 1.13
C PRO A 52 24.76 34.87 2.55
N TYR A 53 25.40 34.22 3.52
CA TYR A 53 25.22 34.57 4.92
C TYR A 53 25.58 36.04 5.16
N ASP A 54 24.67 36.75 5.84
CA ASP A 54 24.84 38.13 6.30
C ASP A 54 24.59 38.14 7.82
N PRO A 55 25.53 38.68 8.64
CA PRO A 55 25.31 38.86 10.07
C PRO A 55 24.03 39.62 10.44
N ALA A 56 23.50 40.48 9.56
CA ALA A 56 22.21 41.14 9.74
C ALA A 56 21.01 40.16 9.69
N MET A 57 21.17 38.98 9.08
CA MET A 57 20.19 37.89 9.08
C MET A 57 20.35 36.92 10.26
N THR A 58 21.25 37.22 11.19
CA THR A 58 21.41 36.44 12.43
C THR A 58 20.21 36.71 13.31
N LEU A 59 19.40 35.67 13.53
CA LEU A 59 18.32 35.74 14.52
C LEU A 59 18.98 36.09 15.87
N PRO A 60 18.52 37.12 16.61
CA PRO A 60 19.06 37.40 17.93
C PRO A 60 18.96 36.11 18.75
N ALA A 61 20.11 35.65 19.25
CA ALA A 61 20.37 34.30 19.74
C ALA A 61 19.61 33.91 21.03
N ARG A 62 18.39 34.41 21.26
CA ARG A 62 17.66 34.29 22.53
C ARG A 62 16.15 34.04 22.44
N SER A 63 15.47 34.18 21.31
CA SER A 63 14.00 33.96 21.30
C SER A 63 13.62 32.48 21.18
N GLY A 64 14.35 31.70 20.37
CA GLY A 64 13.93 30.34 19.99
C GLY A 64 12.63 30.32 19.17
N LYS A 65 12.19 31.49 18.68
CA LYS A 65 10.96 31.69 17.92
C LYS A 65 11.28 32.12 16.49
N ILE A 66 10.40 31.78 15.55
CA ILE A 66 10.58 32.14 14.15
C ILE A 66 9.24 32.14 13.41
N THR A 67 9.10 33.04 12.44
CA THR A 67 8.10 32.91 11.37
C THR A 67 8.78 33.08 10.03
N VAL A 68 8.43 32.24 9.06
CA VAL A 68 8.91 32.32 7.68
C VAL A 68 7.71 32.25 6.75
N SER A 69 7.64 33.14 5.76
CA SER A 69 6.58 33.12 4.76
C SER A 69 7.07 33.43 3.34
N ALA A 70 6.25 33.02 2.36
CA ALA A 70 6.38 33.37 0.97
C ALA A 70 5.03 33.26 0.25
N TRP A 71 4.87 34.01 -0.84
CA TRP A 71 3.86 33.71 -1.85
C TRP A 71 4.41 32.69 -2.85
N VAL A 72 3.62 31.68 -3.16
CA VAL A 72 4.01 30.60 -4.07
C VAL A 72 2.92 30.33 -5.11
N ARG A 73 3.32 29.98 -6.33
CA ARG A 73 2.45 29.44 -7.38
C ARG A 73 3.16 28.25 -8.03
N THR A 74 2.78 27.02 -7.70
CA THR A 74 3.44 25.81 -8.21
C THR A 74 2.61 25.09 -9.26
N ALA A 75 3.24 24.53 -10.29
CA ALA A 75 2.60 23.66 -11.27
C ALA A 75 2.54 22.18 -10.82
N SER A 76 3.05 21.86 -9.63
CA SER A 76 3.22 20.48 -9.18
C SER A 76 3.03 20.36 -7.67
N PRO A 77 1.87 20.76 -7.10
CA PRO A 77 1.69 20.87 -5.66
C PRO A 77 1.90 19.56 -4.90
N ASN A 78 1.80 18.41 -5.57
CA ASN A 78 2.03 17.08 -4.99
C ASN A 78 3.50 16.67 -4.93
N ARG A 79 4.39 17.31 -5.70
CA ARG A 79 5.81 16.98 -5.74
C ARG A 79 6.53 17.69 -4.57
N PRO A 80 7.38 16.98 -3.80
CA PRO A 80 8.21 17.60 -2.76
C PRO A 80 9.11 18.69 -3.34
N GLN A 81 8.94 19.92 -2.85
CA GLN A 81 9.62 21.12 -3.32
C GLN A 81 9.98 22.02 -2.14
N MET A 82 11.19 22.59 -2.18
CA MET A 82 11.68 23.52 -1.17
C MET A 82 11.32 24.96 -1.56
N VAL A 83 10.75 25.73 -0.64
CA VAL A 83 10.44 27.15 -0.88
C VAL A 83 11.57 28.01 -0.31
N LEU A 84 11.82 27.90 1.00
CA LEU A 84 12.90 28.60 1.70
C LEU A 84 13.62 27.63 2.63
N LYS A 85 14.96 27.64 2.63
CA LYS A 85 15.75 26.80 3.54
C LYS A 85 16.97 27.52 4.08
N ARG A 86 17.19 27.41 5.39
CA ARG A 86 18.50 27.67 6.01
C ARG A 86 19.04 26.35 6.55
N GLU A 87 20.09 25.85 5.91
CA GLU A 87 20.66 24.52 6.19
C GLU A 87 21.02 24.39 7.68
N GLY A 88 20.53 23.32 8.33
CA GLY A 88 20.79 23.08 9.75
C GLY A 88 20.03 23.99 10.73
N ALA A 89 19.10 24.83 10.27
CA ALA A 89 18.27 25.69 11.13
C ALA A 89 16.77 25.53 10.91
N TRP A 90 16.26 25.77 9.70
CA TRP A 90 14.83 25.68 9.42
C TRP A 90 14.55 25.53 7.92
N GLN A 91 13.34 25.06 7.59
CA GLN A 91 12.88 24.92 6.21
C GLN A 91 11.38 25.16 6.09
N LEU A 92 10.99 25.76 4.98
CA LEU A 92 9.62 25.93 4.50
C LEU A 92 9.53 25.30 3.11
N GLY A 93 8.58 24.41 2.91
CA GLY A 93 8.37 23.78 1.62
C GLY A 93 6.94 23.31 1.38
N ILE A 94 6.72 22.73 0.21
CA ILE A 94 5.42 22.23 -0.25
C ILE A 94 5.56 20.84 -0.90
N GLY A 95 4.46 20.10 -0.99
CA GLY A 95 4.38 18.80 -1.68
C GLY A 95 4.94 17.61 -0.92
N GLY A 96 4.75 17.53 0.41
CA GLY A 96 5.21 16.39 1.20
C GLY A 96 4.41 15.09 0.91
N TRP A 97 5.11 13.96 0.78
CA TRP A 97 4.52 12.61 0.65
C TRP A 97 3.52 12.45 -0.51
N GLU A 98 3.85 13.03 -1.67
CA GLU A 98 3.03 12.98 -2.90
C GLU A 98 1.64 13.64 -2.76
N GLN A 99 1.47 14.56 -1.81
CA GLN A 99 0.20 15.25 -1.55
C GLN A 99 0.36 16.78 -1.55
N PRO A 100 -0.69 17.55 -1.87
CA PRO A 100 -0.64 19.02 -1.98
C PRO A 100 -0.61 19.73 -0.62
N ARG A 101 0.43 19.46 0.18
CA ARG A 101 0.60 19.95 1.56
C ARG A 101 1.71 20.98 1.65
N GLY A 102 1.63 21.90 2.61
CA GLY A 102 2.77 22.66 3.09
C GLY A 102 3.50 21.93 4.21
N PHE A 103 4.78 22.20 4.39
CA PHE A 103 5.55 21.72 5.53
C PHE A 103 6.51 22.79 6.04
N PHE A 104 6.72 22.80 7.35
CA PHE A 104 7.67 23.67 8.03
C PHE A 104 8.43 22.87 9.07
N ALA A 105 9.75 23.07 9.16
CA ALA A 105 10.56 22.39 10.17
C ALA A 105 11.65 23.29 10.74
N VAL A 106 12.03 23.01 11.98
CA VAL A 106 13.14 23.63 12.71
C VAL A 106 14.10 22.53 13.21
N TRP A 107 15.40 22.81 13.17
CA TRP A 107 16.47 21.95 13.67
C TRP A 107 16.89 22.36 15.08
N SER A 108 16.98 21.36 15.98
CA SER A 108 17.59 21.45 17.31
C SER A 108 17.92 20.03 17.79
N PRO A 109 19.22 19.64 17.83
CA PRO A 109 19.78 18.28 17.61
C PRO A 109 19.03 17.25 16.73
N GLU A 110 17.70 17.28 16.70
CA GLU A 110 16.77 16.53 15.86
C GLU A 110 15.94 17.51 14.98
N ILE A 111 15.22 16.95 14.00
CA ILE A 111 14.31 17.72 13.13
C ILE A 111 12.90 17.64 13.69
N HIS A 112 12.28 18.80 13.94
CA HIS A 112 10.87 18.87 14.29
C HIS A 112 10.12 19.57 13.17
N SER A 113 9.07 18.91 12.65
CA SER A 113 8.32 19.38 11.50
C SER A 113 6.82 19.33 11.73
N ILE A 114 6.12 20.31 11.17
CA ILE A 114 4.67 20.29 10.97
C ILE A 114 4.37 20.14 9.48
N VAL A 115 3.30 19.42 9.16
CA VAL A 115 2.73 19.35 7.81
C VAL A 115 1.30 19.84 7.85
N SER A 116 0.88 20.55 6.80
CA SER A 116 -0.53 20.92 6.64
C SER A 116 -1.35 19.73 6.13
N GLU A 117 -2.67 19.87 6.22
CA GLU A 117 -3.58 19.08 5.41
C GLU A 117 -3.36 19.36 3.91
N PRO A 118 -3.74 18.45 3.00
CA PRO A 118 -3.61 18.67 1.56
C PRO A 118 -4.63 19.71 1.09
N LEU A 119 -4.16 20.92 0.78
CA LEU A 119 -5.02 22.06 0.48
C LEU A 119 -4.44 23.00 -0.58
N LEU A 120 -3.17 22.84 -0.95
CA LEU A 120 -2.50 23.65 -1.97
C LEU A 120 -3.02 23.34 -3.37
N LYS A 121 -3.01 24.34 -4.24
CA LYS A 121 -3.58 24.26 -5.59
C LYS A 121 -2.52 24.43 -6.67
N SER A 122 -2.68 23.68 -7.77
CA SER A 122 -1.82 23.89 -8.94
C SER A 122 -2.13 25.23 -9.57
N ASP A 123 -1.08 25.96 -9.94
CA ASP A 123 -1.11 27.20 -10.72
C ASP A 123 -1.93 28.34 -10.10
N GLN A 124 -2.06 28.34 -8.77
CA GLN A 124 -2.68 29.43 -8.03
C GLN A 124 -1.72 30.04 -7.02
N TRP A 125 -1.82 31.36 -6.84
CA TRP A 125 -1.03 32.07 -5.85
C TRP A 125 -1.58 31.82 -4.45
N GLU A 126 -0.70 31.34 -3.58
CA GLU A 126 -1.01 31.01 -2.20
C GLU A 126 0.09 31.57 -1.29
N HIS A 127 -0.30 32.21 -0.19
CA HIS A 127 0.63 32.62 0.85
C HIS A 127 0.86 31.46 1.80
N VAL A 128 2.07 30.94 1.89
CA VAL A 128 2.45 29.87 2.82
C VAL A 128 3.32 30.44 3.93
N ALA A 129 3.03 30.06 5.18
CA ALA A 129 3.86 30.46 6.32
C ALA A 129 4.00 29.35 7.36
N GLY A 130 5.19 29.24 7.94
CA GLY A 130 5.46 28.42 9.12
C GLY A 130 5.87 29.30 10.29
N SER A 131 5.26 29.08 11.46
CA SER A 131 5.56 29.79 12.70
C SER A 131 5.90 28.79 13.80
N TYR A 132 6.87 29.14 14.64
CA TYR A 132 7.25 28.40 15.84
C TYR A 132 7.47 29.37 16.99
N ASP A 133 6.70 29.23 18.06
CA ASP A 133 6.69 30.15 19.22
C ASP A 133 7.52 29.68 20.41
N GLY A 134 8.26 28.57 20.25
CA GLY A 134 8.97 27.89 21.33
C GLY A 134 8.17 26.77 21.99
N ALA A 135 6.84 26.73 21.81
CA ALA A 135 5.93 25.75 22.42
C ALA A 135 5.09 24.98 21.39
N ALA A 136 4.78 25.56 20.24
CA ALA A 136 3.97 24.97 19.18
C ALA A 136 4.44 25.40 17.79
N PHE A 137 4.34 24.48 16.84
CA PHE A 137 4.46 24.76 15.41
C PHE A 137 3.08 25.06 14.85
N THR A 138 2.98 26.07 13.99
CA THR A 138 1.75 26.38 13.27
C THR A 138 2.05 26.64 11.80
N PHE A 139 1.28 26.00 10.91
CA PHE A 139 1.35 26.23 9.47
C PHE A 139 0.14 27.02 9.00
N PHE A 140 0.37 27.99 8.11
CA PHE A 140 -0.66 28.88 7.58
C PHE A 140 -0.71 28.82 6.06
N VAL A 141 -1.91 28.90 5.51
CA VAL A 141 -2.14 29.14 4.08
C VAL A 141 -3.14 30.28 3.92
N ASN A 142 -2.82 31.26 3.06
CA ASN A 142 -3.62 32.47 2.80
C ASN A 142 -4.04 33.18 4.10
N GLY A 143 -3.13 33.24 5.07
CA GLY A 143 -3.35 33.93 6.34
C GLY A 143 -4.08 33.12 7.41
N LYS A 144 -4.60 31.92 7.08
CA LYS A 144 -5.34 31.07 8.02
C LYS A 144 -4.47 29.95 8.57
N ALA A 145 -4.52 29.70 9.87
CA ALA A 145 -3.91 28.53 10.48
C ALA A 145 -4.60 27.25 9.97
N VAL A 146 -3.83 26.35 9.36
CA VAL A 146 -4.32 25.10 8.75
C VAL A 146 -3.80 23.85 9.46
N SER A 147 -2.77 23.99 10.30
CA SER A 147 -2.25 22.93 11.16
C SER A 147 -1.54 23.54 12.36
N SER A 148 -1.67 22.93 13.53
CA SER A 148 -0.94 23.34 14.73
C SER A 148 -0.63 22.12 15.61
N GLU A 149 0.61 22.01 16.06
CA GLU A 149 1.07 20.90 16.90
C GLU A 149 1.98 21.40 18.04
N PRO A 150 1.85 20.86 19.26
CA PRO A 150 2.77 21.16 20.35
C PRO A 150 4.19 20.66 20.00
N ALA A 151 5.20 21.48 20.26
CA ALA A 151 6.58 21.03 20.26
C ALA A 151 6.82 20.12 21.47
N ARG A 152 7.45 18.97 21.23
CA ARG A 152 7.65 17.95 22.28
C ARG A 152 8.61 18.42 23.38
N HIS A 153 9.51 19.37 23.08
CA HIS A 153 10.27 20.14 24.07
C HIS A 153 10.51 21.58 23.57
N GLY A 154 10.79 22.51 24.50
CA GLY A 154 11.08 23.92 24.18
C GLY A 154 12.47 24.07 23.56
N HIS A 155 12.56 23.93 22.25
CA HIS A 155 13.82 23.85 21.52
C HIS A 155 14.22 25.21 20.93
N PRO A 156 15.46 25.68 21.09
CA PRO A 156 15.91 26.87 20.38
C PRO A 156 16.12 26.55 18.90
N VAL A 157 15.64 27.42 18.00
CA VAL A 157 16.02 27.39 16.58
C VAL A 157 17.55 27.48 16.48
N ALA A 158 18.21 26.49 15.86
CA ALA A 158 19.66 26.50 15.74
C ALA A 158 20.15 27.76 14.99
N ASN A 159 21.15 28.43 15.56
CA ASN A 159 21.82 29.55 14.90
C ASN A 159 23.02 29.03 14.11
N VAL A 160 22.97 29.16 12.78
CA VAL A 160 23.93 28.58 11.85
C VAL A 160 24.40 29.64 10.85
N ASN A 161 25.70 29.66 10.58
CA ASN A 161 26.32 30.54 9.59
C ASN A 161 26.19 29.96 8.18
N GLN A 162 24.97 29.59 7.78
CA GLN A 162 24.67 28.99 6.48
C GLN A 162 23.89 29.97 5.60
N PRO A 163 24.09 29.93 4.26
CA PRO A 163 23.32 30.75 3.32
C PRO A 163 21.82 30.43 3.37
N LEU A 164 21.01 31.39 2.92
CA LEU A 164 19.57 31.18 2.68
C LEU A 164 19.38 30.71 1.23
N TRP A 165 18.71 29.58 1.08
CA TRP A 165 18.37 28.98 -0.21
C TRP A 165 16.90 29.24 -0.52
N ILE A 166 16.64 29.65 -1.76
CA ILE A 166 15.30 29.86 -2.30
C ILE A 166 15.11 28.86 -3.43
N GLY A 167 14.07 28.03 -3.32
CA GLY A 167 13.68 27.10 -4.38
C GLY A 167 14.45 25.77 -4.44
N ALA A 168 15.35 25.47 -3.50
CA ALA A 168 16.12 24.22 -3.51
C ALA A 168 16.54 23.73 -2.12
N ASN A 169 16.74 22.41 -2.03
CA ASN A 169 17.48 21.72 -0.97
C ASN A 169 18.88 21.34 -1.51
N LEU A 170 19.94 21.41 -0.71
CA LEU A 170 21.32 21.13 -1.18
C LEU A 170 22.12 20.21 -0.24
N PRO A 171 21.71 18.94 -0.06
CA PRO A 171 22.53 17.97 0.65
C PRO A 171 23.83 17.74 -0.13
N ALA A 172 24.97 17.90 0.54
CA ALA A 172 26.31 17.71 -0.02
C ALA A 172 26.57 18.47 -1.35
N ASN A 173 26.05 19.70 -1.46
CA ASN A 173 26.19 20.58 -2.64
C ASN A 173 25.51 20.08 -3.94
N LYS A 174 24.53 19.16 -3.85
CA LYS A 174 23.73 18.74 -5.02
C LYS A 174 22.27 19.22 -4.89
N PRO A 175 21.72 19.96 -5.86
CA PRO A 175 20.37 20.49 -5.75
C PRO A 175 19.34 19.37 -5.82
N GLU A 176 18.47 19.31 -4.82
CA GLU A 176 17.35 18.40 -4.67
C GLU A 176 16.09 19.21 -4.31
N LEU A 177 14.91 18.59 -4.42
CA LEU A 177 13.62 19.23 -4.08
C LEU A 177 13.40 20.59 -4.76
N LEU A 178 13.83 20.71 -6.01
CA LEU A 178 13.74 21.95 -6.79
C LEU A 178 12.30 22.42 -6.96
N PHE A 179 12.05 23.68 -6.65
CA PHE A 179 10.77 24.32 -6.83
C PHE A 179 10.47 24.54 -8.30
N ARG A 180 9.24 24.22 -8.71
CA ARG A 180 8.71 24.39 -10.06
C ARG A 180 7.51 25.32 -10.02
N GLY A 181 7.72 26.56 -10.42
CA GLY A 181 6.68 27.59 -10.40
C GLY A 181 7.23 28.98 -10.10
N GLU A 182 6.42 29.81 -9.46
CA GLU A 182 6.77 31.18 -9.07
C GLU A 182 6.82 31.34 -7.54
N ILE A 183 7.80 32.09 -7.05
CA ILE A 183 7.93 32.51 -5.64
C ILE A 183 8.00 34.05 -5.60
N ALA A 184 7.33 34.68 -4.64
CA ALA A 184 7.37 36.12 -4.43
C ALA A 184 7.26 36.51 -2.95
N ASP A 185 7.74 37.72 -2.61
CA ASP A 185 7.60 38.38 -1.32
C ASP A 185 7.90 37.46 -0.11
N MET A 186 9.16 37.07 -0.02
CA MET A 186 9.67 36.20 1.04
C MET A 186 10.02 37.04 2.26
N ALA A 187 9.62 36.57 3.44
CA ALA A 187 9.87 37.27 4.69
C ALA A 187 10.19 36.32 5.85
N ILE A 188 11.07 36.78 6.74
CA ILE A 188 11.55 36.06 7.91
C ILE A 188 11.44 36.99 9.11
N TRP A 189 10.86 36.50 10.20
CA TRP A 189 10.76 37.17 11.50
C TRP A 189 11.44 36.33 12.57
N ASP A 190 12.08 36.99 13.54
CA ASP A 190 12.71 36.40 14.73
C ASP A 190 11.74 36.20 15.90
N GLN A 191 10.45 36.29 15.60
CA GLN A 191 9.33 36.07 16.50
C GLN A 191 8.27 35.17 15.85
N ALA A 192 7.44 34.55 16.67
CA ALA A 192 6.25 33.86 16.20
C ALA A 192 5.14 34.88 16.01
N LEU A 193 4.75 35.11 14.77
CA LEU A 193 3.58 35.92 14.45
C LEU A 193 2.31 35.20 14.91
N THR A 194 1.38 35.98 15.45
CA THR A 194 0.01 35.57 15.76
C THR A 194 -0.76 35.27 14.47
N ALA A 195 -1.90 34.57 14.60
CA ALA A 195 -2.74 34.28 13.45
C ALA A 195 -3.25 35.56 12.77
N GLU A 196 -3.56 36.59 13.55
CA GLU A 196 -4.00 37.91 13.08
C GLU A 196 -2.88 38.64 12.32
N GLU A 197 -1.64 38.58 12.81
CA GLU A 197 -0.48 39.16 12.14
C GLU A 197 -0.17 38.45 10.82
N VAL A 198 -0.22 37.11 10.79
CA VAL A 198 -0.04 36.33 9.55
C VAL A 198 -1.16 36.60 8.55
N ALA A 199 -2.41 36.75 9.02
CA ALA A 199 -3.54 37.14 8.19
C ALA A 199 -3.35 38.53 7.57
N ALA A 200 -2.83 39.48 8.36
CA ALA A 200 -2.55 40.81 7.88
C ALA A 200 -1.42 40.83 6.83
N VAL A 201 -0.36 40.04 7.02
CA VAL A 201 0.69 39.83 6.00
C VAL A 201 0.09 39.26 4.71
N ALA A 202 -0.73 38.21 4.81
CA ALA A 202 -1.36 37.57 3.65
C ALA A 202 -2.41 38.47 2.95
N ALA A 203 -2.97 39.46 3.64
CA ALA A 203 -3.91 40.42 3.05
C ALA A 203 -3.25 41.44 2.12
N ASN A 204 -1.91 41.48 2.08
CA ASN A 204 -1.13 42.44 1.29
C ASN A 204 -0.22 41.71 0.28
N PRO A 205 -0.80 41.07 -0.77
CA PRO A 205 -0.01 40.37 -1.78
C PRO A 205 0.86 41.34 -2.60
N PRO A 206 2.03 40.91 -3.10
CA PRO A 206 2.88 41.71 -3.96
C PRO A 206 2.21 42.00 -5.32
N LYS A 207 2.72 43.01 -6.04
CA LYS A 207 2.08 43.49 -7.27
C LYS A 207 1.88 42.37 -8.31
N GLY A 208 0.63 42.17 -8.72
CA GLY A 208 0.25 41.14 -9.70
C GLY A 208 0.19 39.72 -9.14
N VAL A 209 0.03 39.56 -7.82
CA VAL A 209 -0.31 38.31 -7.15
C VAL A 209 -1.76 38.40 -6.68
N THR A 210 -2.56 37.37 -6.96
CA THR A 210 -3.99 37.34 -6.60
C THR A 210 -4.24 36.11 -5.72
N PRO A 211 -4.59 36.28 -4.43
CA PRO A 211 -4.77 35.17 -3.51
C PRO A 211 -5.91 34.25 -3.96
N SER A 212 -5.68 32.93 -3.91
CA SER A 212 -6.76 31.95 -4.09
C SER A 212 -7.68 31.87 -2.87
N ALA A 213 -8.96 31.59 -3.10
CA ALA A 213 -9.86 31.17 -2.02
C ALA A 213 -9.42 29.80 -1.48
N LEU A 214 -9.29 29.65 -0.16
CA LEU A 214 -9.00 28.35 0.46
C LEU A 214 -10.09 27.33 0.13
N ILE A 215 -9.74 26.05 0.00
CA ILE A 215 -10.71 24.98 0.22
C ILE A 215 -11.15 25.13 1.68
N ALA A 216 -12.45 25.24 1.95
CA ALA A 216 -12.93 25.24 3.32
C ALA A 216 -12.34 23.99 4.00
N PRO A 217 -11.60 24.12 5.12
CA PRO A 217 -11.18 22.94 5.85
C PRO A 217 -12.46 22.15 6.12
N SER A 218 -12.42 20.84 5.87
CA SER A 218 -13.50 19.97 6.35
C SER A 218 -13.67 20.33 7.82
N ALA A 219 -14.84 20.87 8.17
CA ALA A 219 -15.08 21.36 9.50
C ALA A 219 -14.75 20.22 10.46
N LYS A 220 -13.65 20.37 11.20
CA LYS A 220 -13.34 19.44 12.28
C LYS A 220 -14.53 19.58 13.21
N ALA A 221 -15.35 18.52 13.29
CA ALA A 221 -16.43 18.50 14.25
C ALA A 221 -15.82 18.89 15.59
N ALA A 222 -16.40 19.91 16.24
CA ALA A 222 -16.03 20.24 17.62
C ALA A 222 -16.00 18.93 18.41
N PRO A 223 -15.06 18.72 19.34
CA PRO A 223 -15.02 17.49 20.13
C PRO A 223 -16.35 17.36 20.86
N SER A 224 -17.28 16.61 20.26
CA SER A 224 -18.53 16.25 20.88
C SER A 224 -18.13 15.29 21.97
N VAL A 225 -18.59 15.53 23.20
CA VAL A 225 -18.59 14.56 24.29
C VAL A 225 -18.75 13.15 23.70
N PRO A 226 -17.80 12.21 23.91
CA PRO A 226 -17.86 10.90 23.28
C PRO A 226 -19.19 10.24 23.65
N VAL A 227 -19.98 9.90 22.62
CA VAL A 227 -21.17 9.08 22.77
C VAL A 227 -20.71 7.66 22.47
N ALA A 228 -20.37 6.92 23.52
CA ALA A 228 -19.93 5.53 23.38
C ALA A 228 -21.14 4.62 23.18
N LEU A 229 -21.08 3.74 22.18
CA LEU A 229 -21.95 2.57 22.05
C LEU A 229 -21.27 1.41 22.76
N GLU A 230 -21.91 0.84 23.77
CA GLU A 230 -21.36 -0.27 24.56
C GLU A 230 -22.32 -1.44 24.66
N GLY A 231 -21.78 -2.66 24.64
CA GLY A 231 -22.55 -3.87 24.91
C GLY A 231 -21.77 -5.14 24.61
N GLN A 232 -22.49 -6.24 24.49
CA GLN A 232 -21.94 -7.59 24.34
C GLN A 232 -22.45 -8.21 23.03
N LEU A 233 -21.55 -8.76 22.22
CA LEU A 233 -21.88 -9.51 21.00
C LEU A 233 -21.07 -10.81 20.99
N GLY A 234 -21.73 -11.96 20.87
CA GLY A 234 -21.06 -13.27 20.90
C GLY A 234 -20.29 -13.56 22.20
N GLY A 235 -20.67 -12.90 23.31
CA GLY A 235 -19.95 -12.95 24.58
C GLY A 235 -18.69 -12.06 24.63
N VAL A 236 -18.54 -11.13 23.68
CA VAL A 236 -17.42 -10.19 23.60
C VAL A 236 -17.89 -8.78 23.91
N ALA A 237 -17.24 -8.11 24.86
CA ALA A 237 -17.48 -6.72 25.18
C ALA A 237 -17.04 -5.80 24.02
N LEU A 238 -17.96 -5.11 23.36
CA LEU A 238 -17.64 -4.15 22.30
C LEU A 238 -17.94 -2.72 22.78
N SER A 239 -17.00 -1.80 22.56
CA SER A 239 -17.22 -0.37 22.75
C SER A 239 -16.72 0.41 21.53
N LEU A 240 -17.60 1.25 20.97
CA LEU A 240 -17.32 2.14 19.84
C LEU A 240 -17.62 3.59 20.24
N ASP A 241 -16.72 4.51 19.92
CA ASP A 241 -17.02 5.94 19.94
C ASP A 241 -17.63 6.35 18.58
N VAL A 242 -18.78 7.00 18.61
CA VAL A 242 -19.49 7.55 17.43
C VAL A 242 -19.56 9.09 17.43
N GLY A 243 -18.61 9.72 18.14
CA GLY A 243 -18.40 11.16 18.25
C GLY A 243 -17.63 11.79 17.10
N ALA A 244 -16.47 11.23 16.76
CA ALA A 244 -15.52 11.77 15.77
C ALA A 244 -14.99 10.66 14.85
N GLY A 245 -15.83 10.26 13.89
CA GLY A 245 -15.69 8.99 13.19
C GLY A 245 -16.09 7.81 14.07
N ILE A 246 -16.32 6.64 13.46
CA ILE A 246 -16.55 5.41 14.22
C ILE A 246 -15.18 4.89 14.67
N ARG A 247 -14.91 4.94 15.98
CA ARG A 247 -13.63 4.53 16.57
C ARG A 247 -13.80 3.34 17.51
N LEU A 248 -12.91 2.37 17.43
CA LEU A 248 -12.86 1.22 18.34
C LEU A 248 -12.24 1.64 19.67
N GLN A 249 -12.96 1.43 20.77
CA GLN A 249 -12.46 1.69 22.12
C GLN A 249 -12.10 0.40 22.86
N ARG A 250 -12.92 -0.66 22.71
CA ARG A 250 -12.71 -1.96 23.37
C ARG A 250 -13.28 -3.11 22.55
N ILE A 251 -12.61 -4.27 22.57
CA ILE A 251 -13.09 -5.52 21.95
C ILE A 251 -12.70 -6.76 22.77
N GLY A 252 -13.52 -7.10 23.75
CA GLY A 252 -13.24 -8.10 24.78
C GLY A 252 -12.72 -7.46 26.07
N ASP A 253 -12.73 -8.22 27.16
CA ASP A 253 -12.45 -7.66 28.49
C ASP A 253 -10.98 -7.29 28.69
N GLN A 254 -10.08 -8.07 28.07
CA GLN A 254 -8.63 -7.89 28.19
C GLN A 254 -8.02 -7.22 26.96
N ILE A 255 -8.83 -6.64 26.06
CA ILE A 255 -8.34 -6.11 24.79
C ILE A 255 -8.84 -4.67 24.63
N ALA A 256 -7.90 -3.74 24.74
CA ALA A 256 -8.16 -2.32 24.68
C ALA A 256 -7.63 -1.72 23.37
N SER A 257 -8.31 -0.70 22.87
CA SER A 257 -7.90 0.08 21.72
C SER A 257 -7.67 1.53 22.13
N SER A 258 -6.71 2.20 21.49
CA SER A 258 -6.42 3.63 21.68
C SER A 258 -7.37 4.56 20.91
N GLY A 259 -8.60 4.11 20.61
CA GLY A 259 -9.53 4.85 19.75
C GLY A 259 -9.21 4.72 18.25
N GLY A 260 -8.65 3.58 17.82
CA GLY A 260 -8.34 3.32 16.40
C GLY A 260 -9.57 3.32 15.51
N ARG A 261 -9.38 3.54 14.20
CA ARG A 261 -10.50 3.52 13.24
C ARG A 261 -11.02 2.10 13.03
N VAL A 262 -12.29 1.99 12.65
CA VAL A 262 -12.88 0.72 12.20
C VAL A 262 -12.87 0.53 10.68
N PHE A 263 -12.62 1.59 9.91
CA PHE A 263 -12.43 1.51 8.45
C PHE A 263 -11.60 2.67 7.89
N THR A 264 -11.20 2.57 6.62
CA THR A 264 -10.76 3.70 5.79
C THR A 264 -11.28 3.54 4.37
N LEU A 265 -11.67 4.65 3.74
CA LEU A 265 -12.24 4.66 2.39
C LEU A 265 -11.41 5.55 1.47
N LEU A 266 -11.24 5.13 0.22
CA LEU A 266 -10.82 5.99 -0.88
C LEU A 266 -11.92 6.02 -1.93
N ALA A 267 -12.23 7.23 -2.42
CA ALA A 267 -13.07 7.47 -3.58
C ALA A 267 -12.24 8.20 -4.63
N ASN A 268 -12.10 7.61 -5.83
CA ASN A 268 -11.27 8.11 -6.92
C ASN A 268 -9.84 8.44 -6.47
N GLY A 269 -9.25 7.55 -5.65
CA GLY A 269 -7.92 7.73 -5.06
C GLY A 269 -7.84 8.73 -3.91
N ARG A 270 -8.89 9.53 -3.66
CA ARG A 270 -8.95 10.46 -2.53
C ARG A 270 -9.40 9.75 -1.26
N ARG A 271 -8.57 9.80 -0.22
CA ARG A 271 -8.92 9.32 1.12
C ARG A 271 -10.03 10.17 1.75
N ILE A 272 -10.99 9.49 2.35
CA ILE A 272 -11.98 10.09 3.25
C ILE A 272 -11.49 9.87 4.68
N ASN A 273 -11.28 10.96 5.41
CA ASN A 273 -10.79 10.89 6.78
C ASN A 273 -11.94 10.45 7.71
N SER A 274 -11.61 9.70 8.76
CA SER A 274 -12.63 9.15 9.66
C SER A 274 -13.41 10.24 10.39
N ASP A 275 -12.81 11.39 10.68
CA ASP A 275 -13.48 12.54 11.30
C ASP A 275 -14.52 13.23 10.38
N GLN A 276 -14.48 12.93 9.08
CA GLN A 276 -15.49 13.38 8.11
C GLN A 276 -16.74 12.48 8.09
N VAL A 277 -16.70 11.31 8.76
CA VAL A 277 -17.81 10.36 8.81
C VAL A 277 -18.81 10.78 9.89
N VAL A 278 -20.07 10.96 9.51
CA VAL A 278 -21.15 11.36 10.42
C VAL A 278 -22.07 10.19 10.69
N VAL A 279 -22.20 9.77 11.94
CA VAL A 279 -23.12 8.67 12.33
C VAL A 279 -24.55 9.19 12.43
N ARG A 280 -25.50 8.50 11.80
CA ARG A 280 -26.94 8.79 11.92
C ARG A 280 -27.47 8.23 13.24
N ARG A 281 -27.15 8.90 14.34
CA ARG A 281 -27.38 8.40 15.71
C ARG A 281 -28.81 7.93 15.99
N LYS A 282 -29.82 8.61 15.43
CA LYS A 282 -31.24 8.24 15.61
C LYS A 282 -31.63 6.93 14.92
N GLU A 283 -30.83 6.49 13.95
CA GLU A 283 -31.03 5.25 13.18
C GLU A 283 -30.12 4.11 13.67
N VAL A 284 -29.29 4.36 14.71
CA VAL A 284 -28.44 3.33 15.29
C VAL A 284 -29.33 2.27 15.97
N VAL A 285 -29.12 1.02 15.61
CA VAL A 285 -29.78 -0.13 16.23
C VAL A 285 -28.75 -0.86 17.08
N VAL A 286 -29.08 -1.07 18.36
CA VAL A 286 -28.29 -1.87 19.31
C VAL A 286 -29.20 -2.95 19.88
N ALA A 287 -28.99 -4.19 19.46
CA ALA A 287 -29.66 -5.37 20.00
C ALA A 287 -28.64 -6.36 20.58
N ALA A 288 -29.13 -7.35 21.32
CA ALA A 288 -28.29 -8.34 22.01
C ALA A 288 -27.46 -9.22 21.05
N ASP A 289 -27.94 -9.43 19.84
CA ASP A 289 -27.33 -10.29 18.82
C ASP A 289 -26.80 -9.52 17.60
N GLY A 290 -27.07 -8.21 17.52
CA GLY A 290 -26.57 -7.40 16.41
C GLY A 290 -26.75 -5.90 16.54
N TRP A 291 -25.79 -5.17 15.99
CA TRP A 291 -25.77 -3.71 15.93
C TRP A 291 -25.78 -3.27 14.47
N ALA A 292 -26.44 -2.14 14.19
CA ALA A 292 -26.37 -1.43 12.92
C ALA A 292 -26.03 0.03 13.19
N VAL A 293 -24.92 0.49 12.61
CA VAL A 293 -24.40 1.86 12.76
C VAL A 293 -24.41 2.53 11.38
N PRO A 294 -25.52 3.15 11.00
CA PRO A 294 -25.62 3.91 9.75
C PRO A 294 -24.79 5.19 9.83
N PHE A 295 -24.15 5.55 8.72
CA PHE A 295 -23.30 6.73 8.62
C PHE A 295 -23.39 7.40 7.24
N ASP A 296 -23.07 8.68 7.20
CA ASP A 296 -22.96 9.51 6.01
C ASP A 296 -21.50 9.91 5.79
N LEU A 297 -21.11 9.97 4.52
CA LEU A 297 -19.84 10.55 4.08
C LEU A 297 -20.05 12.02 3.69
N PRO A 298 -19.00 12.85 3.70
CA PRO A 298 -19.10 14.28 3.43
C PRO A 298 -19.73 14.58 2.06
N ASP A 299 -20.39 15.74 1.95
CA ASP A 299 -20.94 16.29 0.71
C ASP A 299 -21.95 15.37 -0.02
N GLY A 300 -22.56 14.42 0.70
CA GLY A 300 -23.47 13.45 0.11
C GLY A 300 -22.78 12.43 -0.80
N LEU A 301 -21.45 12.28 -0.68
CA LEU A 301 -20.65 11.41 -1.53
C LEU A 301 -21.14 9.96 -1.51
N ALA A 302 -21.42 9.44 -0.31
CA ALA A 302 -22.03 8.13 -0.11
C ALA A 302 -22.65 8.04 1.28
N ALA A 303 -23.47 7.02 1.48
CA ALA A 303 -23.95 6.61 2.80
C ALA A 303 -23.67 5.13 3.01
N GLY A 304 -23.48 4.72 4.25
CA GLY A 304 -23.18 3.34 4.57
C GLY A 304 -23.79 2.86 5.86
N THR A 305 -23.60 1.58 6.14
CA THR A 305 -24.00 0.97 7.41
C THR A 305 -22.94 -0.05 7.80
N LEU A 306 -22.39 0.11 9.00
CA LEU A 306 -21.63 -0.95 9.65
C LEU A 306 -22.58 -1.85 10.39
N ARG A 307 -22.41 -3.17 10.26
CA ARG A 307 -23.18 -4.15 11.01
C ARG A 307 -22.23 -5.03 11.79
N PHE A 308 -22.58 -5.29 13.03
CA PHE A 308 -21.90 -6.23 13.92
C PHE A 308 -22.93 -7.25 14.38
N SER A 309 -22.57 -8.51 14.49
CA SER A 309 -23.47 -9.55 15.00
C SER A 309 -22.69 -10.60 15.77
N SER A 310 -23.37 -11.28 16.68
CA SER A 310 -22.82 -12.48 17.33
C SER A 310 -22.47 -13.52 16.28
N GLY A 311 -21.20 -13.96 16.26
CA GLY A 311 -20.76 -15.04 15.39
C GLY A 311 -21.24 -16.41 15.88
N SER A 312 -21.08 -17.44 15.04
CA SER A 312 -21.53 -18.80 15.35
C SER A 312 -20.69 -19.52 16.41
N ASP A 313 -19.49 -19.02 16.71
CA ASP A 313 -18.60 -19.55 17.75
C ASP A 313 -18.48 -18.55 18.91
N PRO A 314 -18.27 -19.02 20.16
CA PRO A 314 -18.00 -18.14 21.29
C PRO A 314 -16.80 -17.22 21.03
N GLY A 315 -16.91 -15.97 21.48
CA GLY A 315 -15.84 -14.99 21.32
C GLY A 315 -15.73 -14.41 19.91
N VAL A 316 -16.68 -14.69 19.01
CA VAL A 316 -16.67 -14.18 17.63
C VAL A 316 -17.70 -13.08 17.45
N ILE A 317 -17.25 -11.97 16.88
CA ILE A 317 -18.09 -10.91 16.32
C ILE A 317 -17.96 -10.97 14.80
N ASP A 318 -19.07 -11.19 14.11
CA ASP A 318 -19.15 -11.05 12.66
C ASP A 318 -19.44 -9.59 12.31
N THR A 319 -18.75 -9.04 11.31
CA THR A 319 -18.91 -7.65 10.87
C THR A 319 -18.95 -7.52 9.36
N ARG A 320 -19.76 -6.57 8.87
CA ARG A 320 -19.94 -6.25 7.44
C ARG A 320 -20.20 -4.75 7.25
N MET A 321 -19.83 -4.25 6.09
CA MET A 321 -20.10 -2.89 5.65
C MET A 321 -20.98 -2.91 4.40
N GLU A 322 -21.98 -2.04 4.38
CA GLU A 322 -22.68 -1.65 3.16
C GLU A 322 -22.31 -0.20 2.83
N LEU A 323 -22.06 0.09 1.55
CA LEU A 323 -21.72 1.43 1.08
C LEU A 323 -22.51 1.72 -0.20
N THR A 324 -23.33 2.76 -0.17
CA THR A 324 -24.18 3.18 -1.28
C THR A 324 -23.68 4.52 -1.81
N ASN A 325 -23.30 4.55 -3.08
CA ASN A 325 -22.79 5.77 -3.72
C ASN A 325 -23.94 6.80 -3.85
N GLY A 326 -23.73 7.99 -3.29
CA GLY A 326 -24.68 9.09 -3.33
C GLY A 326 -24.40 10.10 -4.45
N GLY A 327 -23.19 10.06 -5.02
CA GLY A 327 -22.74 10.98 -6.07
C GLY A 327 -22.58 10.35 -7.45
N PRO A 328 -21.82 11.02 -8.34
CA PRO A 328 -21.44 10.48 -9.64
C PRO A 328 -20.72 9.13 -9.54
N ALA A 329 -20.68 8.40 -10.65
CA ALA A 329 -19.94 7.14 -10.73
C ALA A 329 -18.49 7.35 -10.26
N SER A 330 -18.06 6.52 -9.32
CA SER A 330 -16.76 6.65 -8.65
C SER A 330 -16.11 5.29 -8.47
N VAL A 331 -14.79 5.26 -8.47
CA VAL A 331 -13.99 4.08 -8.14
C VAL A 331 -13.67 4.11 -6.66
N TRP A 332 -14.00 3.03 -5.96
CA TRP A 332 -13.89 2.93 -4.52
C TRP A 332 -12.86 1.90 -4.11
N ARG A 333 -12.23 2.16 -2.98
CA ARG A 333 -11.40 1.18 -2.27
C ARG A 333 -11.70 1.26 -0.78
N VAL A 334 -11.82 0.10 -0.14
CA VAL A 334 -12.27 0.00 1.24
C VAL A 334 -11.27 -0.82 2.04
N LEU A 335 -10.80 -0.28 3.16
CA LEU A 335 -10.13 -1.02 4.21
C LEU A 335 -11.13 -1.24 5.35
N PHE A 336 -11.73 -2.42 5.42
CA PHE A 336 -12.70 -2.78 6.44
C PHE A 336 -12.76 -4.32 6.61
N PRO A 337 -12.85 -4.83 7.86
CA PRO A 337 -12.72 -4.09 9.10
C PRO A 337 -11.27 -3.65 9.29
N LEU A 338 -11.12 -2.62 10.10
CA LEU A 338 -9.85 -2.23 10.65
C LEU A 338 -9.93 -2.39 12.18
N VAL A 339 -9.07 -3.24 12.72
CA VAL A 339 -8.86 -3.41 14.16
C VAL A 339 -7.54 -2.74 14.45
N GLU A 340 -7.59 -1.44 14.76
CA GLU A 340 -6.42 -0.57 14.85
C GLU A 340 -6.16 -0.12 16.28
N GLY A 341 -4.87 0.00 16.62
CA GLY A 341 -4.43 0.59 17.87
C GLY A 341 -4.64 -0.30 19.09
N VAL A 342 -4.61 -1.63 18.90
CA VAL A 342 -4.98 -2.61 19.92
C VAL A 342 -3.81 -3.02 20.82
N THR A 343 -4.11 -3.26 22.09
CA THR A 343 -3.22 -3.88 23.09
C THR A 343 -3.90 -5.10 23.71
N LEU A 344 -3.13 -6.15 24.02
CA LEU A 344 -3.64 -7.42 24.55
C LEU A 344 -3.19 -7.60 26.00
N ASN A 345 -4.11 -7.46 26.95
CA ASN A 345 -3.86 -7.43 28.39
C ASN A 345 -2.77 -6.40 28.76
N ARG A 346 -2.92 -5.17 28.26
CA ARG A 346 -1.96 -4.05 28.41
C ARG A 346 -0.60 -4.30 27.75
N GLN A 347 -0.41 -5.43 27.06
CA GLN A 347 0.80 -5.70 26.32
C GLN A 347 0.75 -5.02 24.95
N PRO A 348 1.79 -4.25 24.59
CA PRO A 348 1.83 -3.54 23.32
C PRO A 348 2.23 -4.47 22.15
N ALA A 349 2.01 -3.96 20.95
CA ALA A 349 2.23 -4.67 19.68
C ALA A 349 3.70 -4.90 19.29
N GLY A 350 4.68 -4.60 20.13
CA GLY A 350 6.06 -5.06 19.90
C GLY A 350 6.31 -6.45 20.48
N ASP A 351 5.54 -6.84 21.48
CA ASP A 351 5.84 -8.00 22.32
C ASP A 351 4.90 -9.18 22.08
N LEU A 352 3.93 -9.02 21.17
CA LEU A 352 2.97 -10.06 20.83
C LEU A 352 3.62 -11.11 19.94
N GLU A 353 3.14 -12.34 20.09
CA GLU A 353 3.33 -13.41 19.13
C GLU A 353 2.20 -13.36 18.10
N PHE A 354 2.47 -13.82 16.89
CA PHE A 354 1.50 -13.75 15.79
C PHE A 354 1.54 -14.95 14.86
N PHE A 355 0.42 -15.14 14.17
CA PHE A 355 0.29 -15.98 13.00
C PHE A 355 -0.13 -15.14 11.81
N PHE A 356 0.61 -15.24 10.71
CA PHE A 356 0.26 -14.63 9.44
C PHE A 356 0.26 -15.71 8.34
N PRO A 357 -0.76 -15.76 7.47
CA PRO A 357 -1.02 -16.93 6.63
C PRO A 357 -0.19 -16.89 5.34
N LEU A 358 1.08 -16.53 5.41
CA LEU A 358 1.95 -16.45 4.24
C LEU A 358 2.61 -17.81 3.94
N GLN A 359 2.57 -18.25 2.69
CA GLN A 359 3.05 -19.55 2.20
C GLN A 359 2.45 -20.74 2.94
N GLU A 360 3.18 -21.32 3.91
CA GLU A 360 2.73 -22.44 4.74
C GLU A 360 2.20 -21.98 6.11
N GLY A 361 2.18 -20.67 6.35
CA GLY A 361 1.82 -20.06 7.63
C GLY A 361 3.06 -19.69 8.46
N TRP A 362 3.15 -18.43 8.86
CA TRP A 362 4.28 -17.89 9.60
C TRP A 362 3.89 -17.65 11.04
N LEU A 363 4.66 -18.27 11.95
CA LEU A 363 4.63 -17.94 13.37
C LEU A 363 5.80 -17.00 13.66
N GLY A 364 5.52 -15.88 14.31
CA GLY A 364 6.52 -14.88 14.62
C GLY A 364 6.31 -14.21 15.96
N LYS A 365 7.34 -13.48 16.39
CA LYS A 365 7.36 -12.66 17.59
C LYS A 365 8.18 -11.41 17.30
N GLY A 366 7.83 -10.30 17.94
CA GLY A 366 8.54 -9.04 17.76
C GLY A 366 7.88 -8.11 16.75
N GLU A 367 8.53 -6.98 16.48
CA GLU A 367 7.98 -5.97 15.59
C GLU A 367 7.90 -6.45 14.13
N CYS A 368 6.75 -6.28 13.49
CA CYS A 368 6.57 -6.58 12.08
C CYS A 368 5.48 -5.73 11.43
N SER A 369 5.59 -5.58 10.11
CA SER A 369 4.49 -5.12 9.25
C SER A 369 4.43 -6.06 8.06
N LEU A 370 3.30 -6.74 7.92
CA LEU A 370 3.06 -7.77 6.93
C LEU A 370 1.82 -7.41 6.14
N SER A 371 1.87 -7.65 4.83
CA SER A 371 0.67 -7.64 4.01
C SER A 371 0.81 -8.61 2.86
N ALA A 372 -0.31 -9.19 2.46
CA ALA A 372 -0.36 -10.17 1.38
C ALA A 372 -1.75 -10.21 0.76
N GLY A 373 -1.81 -10.39 -0.56
CA GLY A 373 -3.07 -10.68 -1.25
C GLY A 373 -3.50 -12.13 -1.01
N TYR A 374 -4.74 -12.33 -0.58
CA TYR A 374 -5.38 -13.65 -0.53
C TYR A 374 -5.45 -14.26 -1.94
N GLY A 375 -5.20 -15.56 -2.04
CA GLY A 375 -5.14 -16.29 -3.32
C GLY A 375 -3.81 -16.17 -4.06
N THR A 376 -2.83 -15.46 -3.49
CA THR A 376 -1.45 -15.42 -4.03
C THR A 376 -0.54 -16.30 -3.18
N ARG A 377 0.09 -15.70 -2.17
CA ARG A 377 0.90 -16.38 -1.14
C ARG A 377 0.20 -16.43 0.19
N ALA A 378 -0.84 -15.63 0.41
CA ALA A 378 -1.74 -15.85 1.53
C ALA A 378 -2.72 -16.97 1.15
N TRP A 379 -2.46 -18.17 1.66
CA TRP A 379 -3.21 -19.39 1.35
C TRP A 379 -4.52 -19.50 2.12
N LEU A 380 -4.65 -18.76 3.23
CA LEU A 380 -5.83 -18.71 4.07
C LEU A 380 -6.08 -17.28 4.53
N PRO A 381 -7.32 -16.80 4.63
CA PRO A 381 -7.58 -15.43 5.04
C PRO A 381 -7.78 -15.33 6.56
N VAL A 382 -6.79 -15.82 7.34
CA VAL A 382 -6.79 -15.80 8.81
C VAL A 382 -5.47 -15.26 9.32
N MET A 383 -5.52 -14.23 10.15
CA MET A 383 -4.38 -13.69 10.89
C MET A 383 -4.72 -13.61 12.37
N ALA A 384 -3.73 -13.78 13.24
CA ALA A 384 -3.93 -13.76 14.68
C ALA A 384 -2.72 -13.19 15.41
N ALA A 385 -2.97 -12.58 16.57
CA ALA A 385 -1.95 -12.15 17.51
C ALA A 385 -2.37 -12.51 18.93
N TRP A 386 -1.41 -12.83 19.79
CA TRP A 386 -1.66 -13.14 21.18
C TRP A 386 -0.50 -12.69 22.07
N ASN A 387 -0.82 -12.44 23.33
CA ASN A 387 0.20 -12.23 24.35
C ASN A 387 0.68 -13.58 24.93
N PRO A 388 1.84 -13.62 25.62
CA PRO A 388 2.37 -14.83 26.25
C PRO A 388 1.44 -15.48 27.29
N THR A 389 0.49 -14.71 27.86
CA THR A 389 -0.52 -15.24 28.78
C THR A 389 -1.68 -15.95 28.08
N GLY A 390 -1.78 -15.83 26.76
CA GLY A 390 -2.76 -16.53 25.92
C GLY A 390 -3.98 -15.72 25.50
N THR A 391 -4.12 -14.46 25.94
CA THR A 391 -5.16 -13.57 25.39
C THR A 391 -4.79 -13.22 23.96
N GLY A 392 -5.70 -13.49 23.04
CA GLY A 392 -5.49 -13.29 21.63
C GLY A 392 -6.68 -12.72 20.89
N ILE A 393 -6.37 -12.18 19.72
CA ILE A 393 -7.33 -11.65 18.76
C ILE A 393 -6.98 -12.19 17.37
N SER A 394 -7.99 -12.52 16.59
CA SER A 394 -7.83 -12.88 15.19
C SER A 394 -8.81 -12.13 14.31
N LEU A 395 -8.43 -11.96 13.04
CA LEU A 395 -9.29 -11.44 11.99
C LEU A 395 -9.33 -12.47 10.85
N GLN A 396 -10.54 -12.88 10.51
CA GLN A 396 -10.82 -13.91 9.52
C GLN A 396 -11.77 -13.36 8.44
N VAL A 397 -11.51 -13.68 7.17
CA VAL A 397 -12.44 -13.33 6.07
C VAL A 397 -13.33 -14.53 5.76
N ARG A 398 -14.63 -14.41 6.01
CA ARG A 398 -15.61 -15.46 5.72
C ARG A 398 -16.02 -15.38 4.25
N ASP A 399 -15.09 -15.74 3.37
CA ASP A 399 -15.24 -15.67 1.92
C ASP A 399 -15.46 -17.05 1.27
N GLN A 400 -16.60 -17.21 0.60
CA GLN A 400 -16.97 -18.41 -0.15
C GLN A 400 -16.84 -18.21 -1.68
N ASP A 401 -16.64 -16.98 -2.12
CA ASP A 401 -16.60 -16.60 -3.53
C ASP A 401 -15.15 -16.50 -4.05
N PHE A 402 -14.16 -16.61 -3.15
CA PHE A 402 -12.73 -16.51 -3.43
C PHE A 402 -12.33 -15.17 -4.06
N ASP A 403 -12.95 -14.09 -3.59
CA ASP A 403 -12.63 -12.74 -4.02
C ASP A 403 -11.23 -12.33 -3.57
N VAL A 404 -10.52 -11.64 -4.44
CA VAL A 404 -9.17 -11.14 -4.14
C VAL A 404 -9.27 -9.95 -3.18
N HIS A 405 -8.56 -10.04 -2.06
CA HIS A 405 -8.44 -8.99 -1.05
C HIS A 405 -7.06 -9.04 -0.40
N SER A 406 -6.61 -7.93 0.20
CA SER A 406 -5.34 -7.89 0.91
C SER A 406 -5.54 -7.98 2.41
N LEU A 407 -4.74 -8.83 3.05
CA LEU A 407 -4.59 -8.87 4.49
C LEU A 407 -3.52 -7.86 4.91
N LEU A 408 -3.81 -7.07 5.95
CA LEU A 408 -2.92 -6.11 6.57
C LEU A 408 -2.70 -6.53 8.02
N PHE A 409 -1.44 -6.67 8.42
CA PHE A 409 -1.06 -6.99 9.79
C PHE A 409 0.13 -6.12 10.22
N ARG A 410 0.04 -5.48 11.38
CA ARG A 410 1.13 -4.70 11.95
C ARG A 410 1.21 -4.93 13.45
N ASN A 411 2.37 -5.38 13.88
CA ASN A 411 2.76 -5.55 15.26
C ASN A 411 3.94 -4.58 15.50
N ALA A 412 3.70 -3.28 15.75
CA ALA A 412 4.81 -2.32 15.92
C ALA A 412 4.41 -1.08 16.74
N PHE A 413 5.40 -0.38 17.31
CA PHE A 413 5.21 0.90 18.02
C PHE A 413 5.10 2.12 17.07
N PRO A 414 4.56 3.27 17.53
CA PRO A 414 4.63 4.55 16.80
C PRO A 414 6.07 4.98 16.56
N GLY A 415 6.44 5.29 15.31
CA GLY A 415 7.82 5.60 14.94
C GLY A 415 8.73 4.39 14.73
N GLY A 416 8.23 3.17 15.00
CA GLY A 416 8.85 1.93 14.53
C GLY A 416 8.86 1.94 13.01
N LYS A 417 10.06 1.82 12.42
CA LYS A 417 10.28 1.85 10.97
C LYS A 417 9.28 0.93 10.27
N SER A 418 8.68 1.42 9.17
CA SER A 418 7.89 0.62 8.22
C SER A 418 8.71 -0.46 7.49
N ALA A 419 10.00 -0.63 7.85
CA ALA A 419 10.87 -1.67 7.36
C ALA A 419 11.76 -2.17 8.51
N PRO A 420 12.03 -3.49 8.61
CA PRO A 420 13.03 -4.00 9.52
C PRO A 420 14.38 -3.28 9.33
N PRO A 421 15.23 -3.16 10.37
CA PRO A 421 16.59 -2.65 10.18
C PRO A 421 17.30 -3.47 9.09
N ALA A 422 17.90 -2.75 8.13
CA ALA A 422 18.51 -3.27 6.90
C ALA A 422 19.77 -4.12 7.13
N SER A 423 19.92 -4.75 8.29
CA SER A 423 21.13 -5.49 8.63
C SER A 423 20.91 -6.87 9.22
N ASN A 424 19.69 -7.44 9.24
CA ASN A 424 19.46 -8.89 9.47
C ASN A 424 18.02 -9.40 9.23
N ALA A 425 17.19 -8.65 8.51
CA ALA A 425 15.80 -9.03 8.24
C ALA A 425 15.53 -8.95 6.73
N PRO A 426 14.55 -9.72 6.23
CA PRO A 426 14.48 -10.24 4.87
C PRO A 426 14.13 -9.16 3.84
N GLY A 427 14.90 -8.10 3.69
CA GLY A 427 14.72 -7.09 2.63
C GLY A 427 15.20 -7.60 1.27
N GLU A 428 16.32 -8.30 1.23
CA GLU A 428 16.78 -9.04 0.04
C GLU A 428 15.94 -10.30 -0.19
N LEU A 429 15.49 -11.00 0.86
CA LEU A 429 14.56 -12.13 0.73
C LEU A 429 13.13 -11.64 0.36
N GLN A 430 12.67 -10.47 0.82
CA GLN A 430 11.40 -9.85 0.41
C GLN A 430 11.46 -9.33 -1.03
N LYS A 431 12.59 -8.77 -1.48
CA LYS A 431 12.73 -8.37 -2.88
C LYS A 431 12.94 -9.57 -3.81
N ARG A 432 13.73 -10.57 -3.41
CA ARG A 432 14.03 -11.77 -4.23
C ARG A 432 12.93 -12.82 -4.21
N LEU A 433 12.23 -13.00 -3.08
CA LEU A 433 11.09 -13.90 -3.05
C LEU A 433 9.87 -13.26 -3.71
N TYR A 434 9.59 -11.95 -3.62
CA TYR A 434 8.28 -11.36 -3.94
C TYR A 434 8.24 -10.55 -5.25
N GLY A 435 8.70 -11.15 -6.34
CA GLY A 435 8.20 -10.76 -7.66
C GLY A 435 6.68 -10.98 -7.71
N GLU A 436 5.93 -9.88 -7.82
CA GLU A 436 4.52 -9.81 -8.23
C GLU A 436 3.51 -10.39 -7.22
N SER A 437 3.19 -9.58 -6.20
CA SER A 437 1.93 -9.76 -5.46
C SER A 437 0.79 -9.26 -6.34
N TYR A 438 -0.23 -10.09 -6.62
CA TYR A 438 -1.36 -9.87 -7.55
C TYR A 438 -2.34 -8.75 -7.14
N HIS A 439 -1.91 -7.82 -6.29
CA HIS A 439 -2.67 -6.64 -5.94
C HIS A 439 -2.18 -5.46 -6.79
N PRO A 440 -3.04 -4.55 -7.28
CA PRO A 440 -2.64 -3.38 -8.08
C PRO A 440 -1.52 -2.52 -7.47
N ASP A 441 -1.30 -2.60 -6.15
CA ASP A 441 -0.23 -1.88 -5.44
C ASP A 441 1.02 -2.73 -5.14
N GLY A 442 1.14 -3.94 -5.72
CA GLY A 442 2.29 -4.82 -5.49
C GLY A 442 2.47 -5.26 -4.03
N GLY A 443 1.38 -5.35 -3.25
CA GLY A 443 1.44 -5.67 -1.83
C GLY A 443 1.80 -4.49 -0.93
N ARG A 444 1.69 -3.24 -1.40
CA ARG A 444 1.94 -2.03 -0.60
C ARG A 444 0.68 -1.46 0.06
N CYS A 445 -0.28 -2.31 0.41
CA CYS A 445 -1.55 -1.91 1.02
C CYS A 445 -1.34 -1.12 2.33
N ALA A 446 -0.28 -1.43 3.10
CA ALA A 446 0.11 -0.69 4.30
C ALA A 446 0.54 0.76 3.99
N GLU A 447 1.07 1.05 2.80
CA GLU A 447 1.45 2.38 2.35
C GLU A 447 0.24 3.19 1.89
N ALA A 448 -0.70 2.54 1.18
CA ALA A 448 -1.95 3.18 0.73
C ALA A 448 -2.88 3.56 1.90
N PHE A 449 -2.77 2.85 3.03
CA PHE A 449 -3.56 3.08 4.24
C PHE A 449 -2.69 3.14 5.50
N PRO A 450 -2.03 4.28 5.79
CA PRO A 450 -1.20 4.39 6.97
C PRO A 450 -2.05 4.30 8.24
N CYS A 451 -1.52 3.61 9.26
CA CYS A 451 -2.10 3.55 10.59
C CYS A 451 -2.16 4.95 11.22
N GLU A 452 -3.24 5.24 11.94
CA GLU A 452 -3.42 6.48 12.71
C GLU A 452 -3.12 6.28 14.20
N ALA A 453 -3.16 5.04 14.70
CA ALA A 453 -3.05 4.76 16.14
C ALA A 453 -1.85 3.84 16.50
N PRO A 454 -1.24 4.01 17.70
CA PRO A 454 -0.26 3.10 18.26
C PRO A 454 -0.81 1.70 18.53
N GLY A 455 -0.08 0.65 18.15
CA GLY A 455 -0.37 -0.72 18.59
C GLY A 455 -0.70 -1.68 17.46
N LEU A 456 -1.37 -2.78 17.82
CA LEU A 456 -1.64 -3.87 16.89
C LEU A 456 -2.67 -3.36 15.89
N THR A 457 -2.39 -3.57 14.61
CA THR A 457 -3.32 -3.26 13.54
C THR A 457 -3.55 -4.48 12.68
N MET A 458 -4.82 -4.83 12.47
CA MET A 458 -5.25 -5.90 11.58
C MET A 458 -6.34 -5.35 10.67
N GLY A 459 -6.27 -5.60 9.37
CA GLY A 459 -7.32 -5.13 8.46
C GLY A 459 -7.38 -5.87 7.14
N VAL A 460 -8.47 -5.66 6.42
CA VAL A 460 -8.68 -6.25 5.09
C VAL A 460 -9.01 -5.17 4.09
N ALA A 461 -8.21 -5.08 3.03
CA ALA A 461 -8.43 -4.12 1.95
C ALA A 461 -9.07 -4.82 0.75
N SER A 462 -10.11 -4.20 0.21
CA SER A 462 -10.68 -4.56 -1.08
C SER A 462 -9.72 -4.19 -2.22
N LEU A 463 -9.92 -4.83 -3.38
CA LEU A 463 -9.54 -4.24 -4.66
C LEU A 463 -10.31 -2.94 -4.91
N GLU A 464 -9.85 -2.17 -5.89
CA GLU A 464 -10.65 -1.07 -6.43
C GLU A 464 -11.90 -1.63 -7.14
N PHE A 465 -13.05 -1.02 -6.89
CA PHE A 465 -14.30 -1.40 -7.55
C PHE A 465 -15.12 -0.16 -7.93
N PRO A 466 -15.75 -0.14 -9.11
CA PRO A 466 -16.63 0.96 -9.49
C PRO A 466 -17.98 0.87 -8.78
N LEU A 467 -18.53 2.02 -8.42
CA LEU A 467 -19.96 2.16 -8.07
C LEU A 467 -20.62 3.20 -8.95
N GLY A 468 -21.66 2.78 -9.66
CA GLY A 468 -22.58 3.69 -10.33
C GLY A 468 -23.42 4.51 -9.35
N ILE A 469 -24.22 5.43 -9.89
CA ILE A 469 -25.11 6.29 -9.09
C ILE A 469 -26.10 5.40 -8.34
N THR A 470 -26.28 5.62 -7.03
CA THR A 470 -27.16 4.83 -6.13
C THR A 470 -26.81 3.34 -5.99
N GLN A 471 -25.70 2.87 -6.57
CA GLN A 471 -25.31 1.48 -6.44
C GLN A 471 -24.75 1.21 -5.04
N THR A 472 -25.14 0.07 -4.46
CA THR A 472 -24.65 -0.40 -3.17
C THR A 472 -23.60 -1.49 -3.34
N TRP A 473 -22.43 -1.29 -2.75
CA TRP A 473 -21.45 -2.32 -2.47
C TRP A 473 -21.70 -2.95 -1.11
N ARG A 474 -21.44 -4.25 -0.99
CA ARG A 474 -21.48 -4.99 0.27
C ARG A 474 -20.17 -5.71 0.45
N SER A 475 -19.56 -5.55 1.62
CA SER A 475 -18.36 -6.29 1.98
C SER A 475 -18.67 -7.77 2.20
N LYS A 476 -17.62 -8.59 2.27
CA LYS A 476 -17.70 -9.92 2.88
C LYS A 476 -18.05 -9.81 4.36
N THR A 477 -18.42 -10.93 4.95
CA THR A 477 -18.46 -11.05 6.41
C THR A 477 -17.04 -11.26 6.92
N PHE A 478 -16.66 -10.48 7.92
CA PHE A 478 -15.38 -10.61 8.59
C PHE A 478 -15.61 -11.01 10.03
N ALA A 479 -14.93 -12.06 10.49
CA ALA A 479 -15.04 -12.53 11.86
C ALA A 479 -13.85 -12.03 12.66
N ILE A 480 -14.12 -11.22 13.68
CA ILE A 480 -13.14 -10.85 14.69
C ILE A 480 -13.35 -11.80 15.87
N GLN A 481 -12.34 -12.61 16.19
CA GLN A 481 -12.43 -13.55 17.30
C GLN A 481 -11.47 -13.13 18.41
N THR A 482 -12.00 -12.99 19.61
CA THR A 482 -11.21 -12.87 20.85
C THR A 482 -11.18 -14.21 21.56
N TYR A 483 -10.06 -14.56 22.16
CA TYR A 483 -9.93 -15.82 22.90
C TYR A 483 -8.92 -15.68 24.04
N ASP A 484 -9.12 -16.47 25.08
CA ASP A 484 -8.22 -16.53 26.23
C ASP A 484 -7.65 -17.95 26.41
N GLY A 485 -6.47 -18.03 27.02
CA GLY A 485 -5.75 -19.28 27.28
C GLY A 485 -4.82 -19.73 26.14
N LYS A 486 -4.20 -20.89 26.28
CA LYS A 486 -3.11 -21.37 25.37
C LYS A 486 -3.58 -21.82 23.97
N GLY A 487 -4.72 -21.30 23.49
CA GLY A 487 -5.30 -21.63 22.19
C GLY A 487 -4.50 -21.13 20.97
N LEU A 488 -3.58 -20.17 21.16
CA LEU A 488 -2.68 -19.57 20.17
C LEU A 488 -3.34 -19.41 18.79
N PHE A 489 -2.62 -19.65 17.70
CA PHE A 489 -3.13 -19.64 16.33
C PHE A 489 -4.06 -20.82 15.99
N LYS A 490 -4.07 -21.90 16.79
CA LYS A 490 -4.89 -23.09 16.50
C LYS A 490 -6.37 -22.83 16.73
N THR A 491 -6.73 -22.04 17.73
CA THR A 491 -8.12 -21.62 17.99
C THR A 491 -8.76 -20.95 16.78
N PRO A 492 -8.17 -19.87 16.20
CA PRO A 492 -8.77 -19.22 15.03
C PRO A 492 -8.75 -20.11 13.79
N LEU A 493 -7.74 -20.97 13.59
CA LEU A 493 -7.74 -21.95 12.49
C LEU A 493 -8.86 -22.99 12.64
N ALA A 494 -9.14 -23.44 13.88
CA ALA A 494 -10.23 -24.37 14.15
C ALA A 494 -11.60 -23.72 13.90
N SER A 495 -11.80 -22.48 14.36
CA SER A 495 -13.02 -21.69 14.07
C SER A 495 -13.20 -21.45 12.57
N TYR A 496 -12.13 -21.06 11.87
CA TYR A 496 -12.15 -20.89 10.43
C TYR A 496 -12.51 -22.19 9.71
N GLY A 497 -11.82 -23.29 10.05
CA GLY A 497 -12.06 -24.60 9.46
C GLY A 497 -13.47 -25.12 9.71
N LYS A 498 -14.05 -24.87 10.89
CA LYS A 498 -15.44 -25.25 11.22
C LYS A 498 -16.43 -24.55 10.29
N TRP A 499 -16.31 -23.23 10.14
CA TRP A 499 -17.13 -22.46 9.21
C TRP A 499 -16.92 -22.89 7.76
N ALA A 500 -15.67 -23.02 7.31
CA ALA A 500 -15.37 -23.41 5.93
C ALA A 500 -16.02 -24.76 5.60
N ARG A 501 -15.91 -25.74 6.52
CA ARG A 501 -16.55 -27.05 6.39
C ARG A 501 -18.08 -27.02 6.39
N ALA A 502 -18.68 -26.07 7.10
CA ALA A 502 -20.12 -25.89 7.15
C ALA A 502 -20.67 -25.14 5.92
N THR A 503 -19.84 -24.40 5.18
CA THR A 503 -20.28 -23.48 4.12
C THR A 503 -19.91 -23.99 2.73
N TRP A 504 -18.63 -23.89 2.35
CA TRP A 504 -18.17 -24.13 0.98
C TRP A 504 -17.21 -25.32 0.86
N TRP A 505 -16.42 -25.60 1.89
CA TRP A 505 -15.41 -26.66 1.86
C TRP A 505 -15.98 -28.00 2.35
N LYS A 506 -16.59 -28.77 1.45
CA LYS A 506 -16.98 -30.15 1.77
C LYS A 506 -15.78 -31.08 1.58
N HIS A 507 -15.31 -31.69 2.67
CA HIS A 507 -14.25 -32.70 2.59
C HIS A 507 -14.71 -33.82 1.67
N ARG A 508 -14.12 -33.94 0.47
CA ARG A 508 -14.33 -35.12 -0.36
C ARG A 508 -13.53 -36.28 0.21
N PRO A 509 -14.05 -37.51 0.24
CA PRO A 509 -13.26 -38.66 0.62
C PRO A 509 -11.99 -38.67 -0.24
N ILE A 510 -10.84 -38.50 0.41
CA ILE A 510 -9.55 -38.67 -0.24
C ILE A 510 -9.47 -40.17 -0.53
N THR A 511 -9.38 -40.53 -1.81
CA THR A 511 -9.28 -41.91 -2.24
C THR A 511 -8.08 -42.58 -1.56
N PRO A 512 -8.21 -43.78 -0.97
CA PRO A 512 -7.13 -44.38 -0.17
C PRO A 512 -5.76 -44.38 -0.87
N TRP A 513 -5.73 -44.60 -2.18
CA TRP A 513 -4.50 -44.64 -2.98
C TRP A 513 -3.66 -43.37 -2.90
N THR A 514 -4.25 -42.18 -2.71
CA THR A 514 -3.47 -40.92 -2.62
C THR A 514 -2.69 -40.81 -1.30
N ARG A 515 -3.06 -41.58 -0.26
CA ARG A 515 -2.35 -41.56 1.03
C ARG A 515 -1.02 -42.31 0.98
N ASP A 516 -0.93 -43.26 0.05
CA ASP A 516 0.23 -44.12 -0.19
C ASP A 516 0.98 -43.74 -1.48
N SER A 517 0.62 -42.60 -2.07
CA SER A 517 1.28 -41.99 -3.23
C SER A 517 2.27 -40.95 -2.74
N PHE A 518 3.54 -41.34 -2.59
CA PHE A 518 4.61 -40.45 -2.18
C PHE A 518 5.69 -40.47 -3.24
N LEU A 519 5.48 -39.71 -4.32
CA LEU A 519 6.51 -39.08 -5.16
C LEU A 519 5.79 -38.37 -6.29
N ALA A 520 6.12 -37.10 -6.55
CA ALA A 520 5.81 -36.42 -7.79
C ALA A 520 7.14 -36.20 -8.51
N PHE A 521 7.34 -36.88 -9.64
CA PHE A 521 8.41 -36.51 -10.57
C PHE A 521 7.83 -35.52 -11.58
N PRO A 522 8.06 -34.20 -11.43
CA PRO A 522 7.74 -33.27 -12.50
C PRO A 522 8.75 -33.53 -13.61
N VAL A 523 8.29 -34.15 -14.68
CA VAL A 523 9.18 -34.45 -15.81
C VAL A 523 9.30 -33.19 -16.67
N HIS A 524 10.24 -32.31 -16.29
CA HIS A 524 10.53 -31.03 -16.95
C HIS A 524 11.74 -31.09 -17.90
N GLU A 525 11.75 -30.22 -18.91
CA GLU A 525 12.83 -30.03 -19.90
C GLU A 525 14.19 -29.51 -19.38
N ARG A 526 14.37 -29.18 -18.09
CA ARG A 526 15.66 -28.60 -17.62
C ARG A 526 16.13 -29.06 -16.25
N GLY A 527 17.07 -30.00 -16.31
CA GLY A 527 18.17 -30.16 -15.36
C GLY A 527 19.50 -30.49 -16.06
N GLY A 528 19.77 -29.91 -17.24
CA GLY A 528 21.09 -29.97 -17.90
C GLY A 528 21.16 -30.89 -19.13
N GLY A 529 21.31 -30.27 -20.31
CA GLY A 529 21.86 -30.85 -21.54
C GLY A 529 21.24 -32.16 -22.08
N ARG A 530 20.59 -32.04 -23.25
CA ARG A 530 20.05 -33.08 -24.16
C ARG A 530 18.56 -33.39 -24.00
N GLY A 531 17.75 -32.59 -24.73
CA GLY A 531 16.47 -32.95 -25.34
C GLY A 531 15.34 -33.51 -24.47
N ILE A 532 14.18 -33.68 -25.11
CA ILE A 532 12.99 -34.37 -24.57
C ILE A 532 13.31 -35.84 -24.18
N GLU A 533 14.44 -36.35 -24.66
CA GLU A 533 14.94 -37.73 -24.63
C GLU A 533 15.15 -38.39 -23.24
N LYS A 534 14.94 -37.70 -22.12
CA LYS A 534 15.34 -38.21 -20.79
C LYS A 534 14.27 -38.19 -19.71
N GLY A 535 13.07 -37.69 -20.05
CA GLY A 535 11.97 -37.63 -19.12
C GLY A 535 11.10 -38.88 -19.13
N PHE A 536 10.42 -39.11 -20.25
CA PHE A 536 9.49 -40.23 -20.45
C PHE A 536 9.52 -40.81 -21.87
N TRP A 537 10.35 -40.28 -22.77
CA TRP A 537 10.52 -40.73 -24.17
C TRP A 537 11.99 -40.61 -24.55
N ASP A 538 12.59 -41.58 -25.23
CA ASP A 538 14.02 -41.58 -25.61
C ASP A 538 14.29 -41.31 -27.10
N GLY A 539 13.27 -40.87 -27.84
CA GLY A 539 13.30 -40.73 -29.29
C GLY A 539 12.81 -41.98 -30.05
N LYS A 540 12.67 -43.13 -29.37
CA LYS A 540 12.24 -44.41 -29.95
C LYS A 540 11.10 -45.08 -29.19
N LYS A 541 11.11 -44.99 -27.86
CA LYS A 541 10.11 -45.61 -26.99
C LYS A 541 9.80 -44.76 -25.77
N TRP A 542 8.68 -45.09 -25.14
CA TRP A 542 8.33 -44.59 -23.82
C TRP A 542 9.25 -45.18 -22.74
N LEU A 543 9.60 -44.36 -21.76
CA LEU A 543 10.42 -44.68 -20.58
C LEU A 543 9.62 -44.60 -19.28
N LEU A 544 8.43 -44.00 -19.29
CA LEU A 544 7.65 -43.71 -18.09
C LEU A 544 7.31 -44.98 -17.30
N GLY A 545 6.77 -45.99 -17.99
CA GLY A 545 6.42 -47.29 -17.45
C GLY A 545 7.64 -48.00 -16.90
N ASP A 546 8.77 -47.98 -17.61
CA ASP A 546 10.04 -48.56 -17.14
C ASP A 546 10.48 -47.92 -15.80
N GLN A 547 10.36 -46.59 -15.69
CA GLN A 547 10.71 -45.83 -14.48
C GLN A 547 9.75 -46.10 -13.32
N VAL A 548 8.44 -46.10 -13.59
CA VAL A 548 7.40 -46.37 -12.59
C VAL A 548 7.49 -47.82 -12.08
N GLU A 549 7.70 -48.79 -12.97
CA GLU A 549 7.91 -50.19 -12.61
C GLU A 549 9.17 -50.38 -11.76
N ALA A 550 10.27 -49.72 -12.13
CA ALA A 550 11.50 -49.75 -11.34
C ALA A 550 11.27 -49.16 -9.94
N TYR A 551 10.61 -48.01 -9.86
CA TYR A 551 10.28 -47.36 -8.59
C TYR A 551 9.40 -48.26 -7.72
N ALA A 552 8.31 -48.80 -8.27
CA ALA A 552 7.39 -49.67 -7.55
C ALA A 552 8.10 -50.93 -7.01
N ARG A 553 9.03 -51.50 -7.78
CA ARG A 553 9.84 -52.66 -7.38
C ARG A 553 10.82 -52.31 -6.26
N ASP A 554 11.53 -51.19 -6.38
CA ASP A 554 12.69 -50.89 -5.52
C ASP A 554 12.29 -50.15 -4.23
N MET A 555 11.24 -49.31 -4.28
CA MET A 555 10.81 -48.45 -3.17
C MET A 555 9.44 -48.85 -2.57
N GLY A 556 8.62 -49.61 -3.31
CA GLY A 556 7.24 -49.93 -2.93
C GLY A 556 6.27 -48.74 -3.07
N GLY A 557 4.99 -48.96 -2.76
CA GLY A 557 3.93 -47.94 -2.80
C GLY A 557 3.26 -47.74 -4.17
N HIS A 558 2.48 -46.66 -4.30
CA HIS A 558 1.75 -46.31 -5.52
C HIS A 558 2.40 -45.08 -6.18
N PRO A 559 3.33 -45.25 -7.15
CA PRO A 559 4.02 -44.11 -7.77
C PRO A 559 3.06 -43.16 -8.49
N PHE A 560 3.30 -41.86 -8.38
CA PHE A 560 2.54 -40.81 -9.07
C PHE A 560 3.47 -40.02 -10.01
N ALA A 561 3.21 -40.06 -11.31
CA ALA A 561 4.02 -39.37 -12.31
C ALA A 561 3.28 -38.16 -12.88
N GLU A 562 3.91 -37.00 -12.89
CA GLU A 562 3.38 -35.79 -13.53
C GLU A 562 4.15 -35.51 -14.82
N LEU A 563 3.43 -35.53 -15.95
CA LEU A 563 4.00 -35.20 -17.26
C LEU A 563 3.72 -33.74 -17.54
N SER A 564 4.79 -32.94 -17.59
CA SER A 564 4.76 -31.59 -18.16
C SER A 564 5.22 -31.61 -19.61
N ASP A 565 4.84 -30.60 -20.40
CA ASP A 565 5.21 -30.47 -21.81
C ASP A 565 4.81 -31.67 -22.70
N TRP A 566 3.80 -32.44 -22.26
CA TRP A 566 3.28 -33.62 -22.97
C TRP A 566 2.49 -33.25 -24.24
N TRP A 567 2.13 -31.99 -24.42
CA TRP A 567 1.38 -31.55 -25.60
C TRP A 567 2.30 -31.34 -26.81
N LYS A 568 1.69 -31.34 -27.99
CA LYS A 568 2.33 -31.07 -29.28
C LYS A 568 3.20 -29.84 -29.21
N GLN A 569 4.49 -29.90 -29.48
CA GLN A 569 5.39 -28.75 -29.57
C GLN A 569 5.66 -28.37 -31.04
N GLY A 570 6.30 -27.22 -31.25
CA GLY A 570 6.77 -26.76 -32.56
C GLY A 570 8.12 -27.34 -32.96
N ASP A 571 8.76 -26.73 -33.95
CA ASP A 571 10.03 -27.18 -34.51
C ASP A 571 11.17 -27.20 -33.50
N GLU A 572 12.17 -28.05 -33.77
CA GLU A 572 13.41 -28.08 -33.01
C GLU A 572 14.20 -26.80 -33.23
N ILE A 573 14.72 -26.23 -32.14
CA ILE A 573 15.71 -25.18 -32.16
C ILE A 573 17.02 -25.80 -32.62
N THR A 574 17.51 -25.38 -33.78
CA THR A 574 18.69 -25.97 -34.42
C THR A 574 20.00 -25.24 -34.09
N SER A 575 19.94 -24.09 -33.42
CA SER A 575 21.14 -23.28 -33.13
C SER A 575 21.03 -22.44 -31.85
N GLY A 576 22.18 -21.99 -31.34
CA GLY A 576 22.27 -21.15 -30.14
C GLY A 576 22.20 -21.92 -28.81
N PRO A 577 22.15 -21.23 -27.66
CA PRO A 577 22.17 -21.83 -26.33
C PRO A 577 20.92 -22.67 -25.98
N PHE A 578 19.95 -22.69 -26.89
CA PHE A 578 18.70 -23.44 -26.78
C PHE A 578 18.60 -24.56 -27.82
N ALA A 579 19.66 -24.84 -28.60
CA ALA A 579 19.66 -25.93 -29.59
C ALA A 579 19.32 -27.28 -28.94
N GLY A 580 18.52 -28.10 -29.64
CA GLY A 580 18.02 -29.38 -29.13
C GLY A 580 16.78 -29.27 -28.22
N ARG A 581 16.07 -28.14 -28.26
CA ARG A 581 14.77 -27.92 -27.60
C ARG A 581 13.69 -27.72 -28.64
N PHE A 582 12.43 -27.80 -28.24
CA PHE A 582 11.32 -27.47 -29.13
C PHE A 582 10.70 -26.14 -28.75
N TYR A 583 10.26 -25.37 -29.73
CA TYR A 583 9.44 -24.19 -29.43
C TYR A 583 8.09 -24.64 -28.88
N PRO A 584 7.70 -24.28 -27.65
CA PRO A 584 6.36 -24.50 -27.16
C PRO A 584 5.47 -23.45 -27.80
N LEU A 585 4.95 -23.69 -28.99
CA LEU A 585 4.12 -22.71 -29.70
C LEU A 585 2.62 -22.90 -29.45
N THR A 586 2.24 -23.92 -28.70
CA THR A 586 0.90 -24.53 -28.70
C THR A 586 0.28 -24.68 -27.31
N LEU A 587 1.00 -24.32 -26.24
CA LEU A 587 0.43 -24.18 -24.88
C LEU A 587 -0.90 -23.43 -24.96
N GLY A 588 -1.90 -23.99 -24.28
CA GLY A 588 -3.28 -23.58 -24.37
C GLY A 588 -4.12 -24.51 -25.24
N ASP A 589 -3.55 -25.15 -26.27
CA ASP A 589 -4.32 -26.04 -27.17
C ASP A 589 -4.43 -27.46 -26.60
N TYR A 590 -3.38 -27.94 -25.92
CA TYR A 590 -3.32 -29.26 -25.25
C TYR A 590 -3.70 -30.44 -26.17
N GLU A 591 -3.12 -30.47 -27.37
CA GLU A 591 -3.15 -31.64 -28.27
C GLU A 591 -2.02 -32.60 -27.91
N PHE A 592 -2.22 -33.92 -27.99
CA PHE A 592 -1.17 -34.90 -27.73
C PHE A 592 0.01 -34.76 -28.71
N GLU A 593 1.24 -34.92 -28.21
CA GLU A 593 2.44 -34.84 -29.03
C GLU A 593 2.54 -36.04 -29.99
N PRO A 594 2.43 -35.84 -31.32
CA PRO A 594 2.50 -36.94 -32.29
C PRO A 594 3.84 -37.69 -32.25
N ARG A 595 4.95 -37.04 -31.88
CA ARG A 595 6.28 -37.67 -31.81
C ARG A 595 6.39 -38.77 -30.76
N PHE A 596 5.50 -38.81 -29.78
CA PHE A 596 5.45 -39.90 -28.80
C PHE A 596 4.52 -41.05 -29.22
N GLY A 597 4.18 -41.12 -30.52
CA GLY A 597 3.35 -42.18 -31.09
C GLY A 597 1.84 -41.87 -31.10
N GLY A 598 1.45 -40.63 -30.78
CA GLY A 598 0.05 -40.19 -30.77
C GLY A 598 -0.81 -40.82 -29.66
N PRO A 599 -2.13 -40.52 -29.63
CA PRO A 599 -3.00 -40.86 -28.50
C PRO A 599 -3.00 -42.35 -28.09
N ASP A 600 -2.86 -43.27 -29.06
CA ASP A 600 -2.81 -44.72 -28.78
C ASP A 600 -1.58 -45.13 -27.95
N ALA A 601 -0.42 -44.52 -28.25
CA ALA A 601 0.81 -44.80 -27.50
C ALA A 601 0.74 -44.22 -26.09
N TYR A 602 0.14 -43.04 -25.91
CA TYR A 602 -0.13 -42.49 -24.58
C TYR A 602 -1.05 -43.40 -23.78
N ARG A 603 -2.16 -43.88 -24.38
CA ARG A 603 -3.08 -44.82 -23.75
C ARG A 603 -2.37 -46.07 -23.27
N ALA A 604 -1.61 -46.70 -24.16
CA ALA A 604 -0.87 -47.92 -23.83
C ALA A 604 0.11 -47.72 -22.67
N GLU A 605 0.80 -46.57 -22.63
CA GLU A 605 1.76 -46.27 -21.58
C GLU A 605 1.09 -45.91 -20.24
N ILE A 606 0.00 -45.13 -20.27
CA ILE A 606 -0.81 -44.83 -19.07
C ILE A 606 -1.40 -46.12 -18.50
N ASP A 607 -1.93 -47.01 -19.35
CA ASP A 607 -2.43 -48.33 -18.96
C ASP A 607 -1.33 -49.19 -18.33
N ARG A 608 -0.11 -49.14 -18.88
CA ARG A 608 1.05 -49.83 -18.31
C ARG A 608 1.36 -49.33 -16.90
N VAL A 609 1.40 -48.01 -16.70
CA VAL A 609 1.57 -47.39 -15.37
C VAL A 609 0.45 -47.78 -14.41
N HIS A 610 -0.81 -47.78 -14.86
CA HIS A 610 -1.94 -48.15 -14.02
C HIS A 610 -1.90 -49.62 -13.57
N LYS A 611 -1.39 -50.53 -14.42
CA LYS A 611 -1.26 -51.97 -14.09
C LYS A 611 -0.26 -52.24 -12.96
N THR A 612 0.71 -51.36 -12.73
CA THR A 612 1.66 -51.47 -11.60
C THR A 612 1.10 -50.87 -10.30
N GLY A 613 -0.13 -50.33 -10.35
CA GLY A 613 -0.72 -49.56 -9.26
C GLY A 613 -0.27 -48.10 -9.24
N GLY A 614 0.51 -47.65 -10.22
CA GLY A 614 0.89 -46.25 -10.39
C GLY A 614 -0.24 -45.36 -10.92
N ARG A 615 0.01 -44.05 -10.96
CA ARG A 615 -0.92 -43.01 -11.43
C ARG A 615 -0.19 -41.98 -12.27
N VAL A 616 -0.90 -41.41 -13.24
CA VAL A 616 -0.38 -40.39 -14.16
C VAL A 616 -1.21 -39.11 -14.04
N CYS A 617 -0.53 -37.97 -13.98
CA CYS A 617 -1.09 -36.64 -14.11
C CYS A 617 -0.54 -36.00 -15.40
N LEU A 618 -1.44 -35.49 -16.24
CA LEU A 618 -1.07 -34.68 -17.39
C LEU A 618 -1.21 -33.21 -16.99
N TYR A 619 -0.08 -32.51 -16.88
CA TYR A 619 -0.05 -31.11 -16.46
C TYR A 619 -0.70 -30.20 -17.50
N VAL A 620 -1.56 -29.29 -17.06
CA VAL A 620 -2.17 -28.23 -17.89
C VAL A 620 -2.00 -26.88 -17.21
N GLN A 621 -1.78 -25.83 -18.00
CA GLN A 621 -1.69 -24.47 -17.50
C GLN A 621 -3.03 -23.74 -17.58
N GLY A 622 -3.56 -23.37 -16.41
CA GLY A 622 -4.84 -22.67 -16.32
C GLY A 622 -4.81 -21.17 -16.64
N ARG A 623 -3.63 -20.57 -16.89
CA ARG A 623 -3.47 -19.12 -17.07
C ARG A 623 -2.72 -18.69 -18.32
N LEU A 624 -1.90 -19.56 -18.90
CA LEU A 624 -1.04 -19.18 -20.02
C LEU A 624 -1.48 -19.87 -21.31
N ALA A 625 -1.40 -19.13 -22.41
CA ALA A 625 -1.48 -19.65 -23.77
C ALA A 625 -0.43 -18.94 -24.64
N TRP A 626 0.27 -19.66 -25.52
CA TRP A 626 1.23 -19.01 -26.42
C TRP A 626 0.51 -18.16 -27.45
N LYS A 627 1.13 -17.05 -27.88
CA LYS A 627 0.59 -16.18 -28.93
C LYS A 627 0.35 -16.90 -30.25
N LYS A 628 1.13 -17.96 -30.50
CA LYS A 628 1.06 -18.78 -31.73
C LYS A 628 0.20 -20.04 -31.56
N SER A 629 -0.36 -20.29 -30.37
CA SER A 629 -1.30 -21.39 -30.21
C SER A 629 -2.60 -21.04 -30.88
N LYS A 630 -3.40 -22.04 -31.26
CA LYS A 630 -4.70 -21.80 -31.90
C LYS A 630 -5.57 -20.92 -31.02
N VAL A 631 -5.70 -21.27 -29.74
CA VAL A 631 -6.47 -20.46 -28.78
C VAL A 631 -5.87 -19.07 -28.58
N GLY A 632 -4.54 -18.94 -28.61
CA GLY A 632 -3.84 -17.66 -28.50
C GLY A 632 -4.03 -16.75 -29.71
N MET A 633 -4.13 -17.30 -30.91
CA MET A 633 -4.41 -16.52 -32.13
C MET A 633 -5.88 -16.15 -32.26
N GLU A 634 -6.79 -17.05 -31.87
CA GLU A 634 -8.23 -16.88 -32.09
C GLU A 634 -8.92 -16.05 -31.00
N HIS A 635 -8.46 -16.13 -29.75
CA HIS A 635 -9.25 -15.64 -28.61
C HIS A 635 -8.51 -14.75 -27.62
N ALA A 636 -7.19 -14.62 -27.77
CA ALA A 636 -6.42 -13.91 -26.77
C ALA A 636 -6.77 -12.45 -26.60
N GLU A 637 -7.19 -11.78 -27.67
CA GLU A 637 -7.57 -10.37 -27.57
C GLU A 637 -8.75 -10.15 -26.62
N ASP A 638 -9.67 -11.12 -26.58
CA ASP A 638 -10.89 -11.09 -25.78
C ASP A 638 -10.67 -11.63 -24.35
N TRP A 639 -9.80 -12.63 -24.20
CA TRP A 639 -9.65 -13.37 -22.94
C TRP A 639 -8.40 -12.99 -22.15
N ALA A 640 -7.47 -12.24 -22.76
CA ALA A 640 -6.28 -11.80 -22.07
C ALA A 640 -6.63 -10.90 -20.87
N TRP A 641 -5.90 -11.13 -19.80
CA TRP A 641 -5.89 -10.29 -18.63
C TRP A 641 -5.38 -8.89 -19.01
N MET A 642 -6.07 -7.87 -18.48
CA MET A 642 -5.64 -6.47 -18.55
C MET A 642 -5.31 -5.96 -17.16
N ASP A 643 -4.19 -5.25 -17.01
CA ASP A 643 -3.82 -4.62 -15.75
C ASP A 643 -4.41 -3.21 -15.61
N LYS A 644 -4.76 -2.57 -16.74
CA LYS A 644 -5.55 -1.33 -16.83
C LYS A 644 -6.44 -1.39 -18.08
N PRO A 645 -7.54 -0.62 -18.16
CA PRO A 645 -8.35 -0.56 -19.37
C PRO A 645 -7.50 -0.31 -20.62
N GLY A 646 -7.58 -1.21 -21.60
CA GLY A 646 -6.81 -1.13 -22.85
C GLY A 646 -5.32 -1.52 -22.75
N ARG A 647 -4.81 -1.84 -21.56
CA ARG A 647 -3.43 -2.32 -21.36
C ARG A 647 -3.43 -3.78 -20.94
N ARG A 648 -2.85 -4.65 -21.78
CA ARG A 648 -2.71 -6.07 -21.51
C ARG A 648 -1.63 -6.29 -20.44
N ASN A 649 -1.90 -7.22 -19.53
CA ASN A 649 -0.94 -7.63 -18.54
C ASN A 649 0.09 -8.57 -19.18
N LEU A 650 1.34 -8.14 -19.09
CA LEU A 650 2.53 -8.83 -19.59
C LEU A 650 3.35 -9.44 -18.45
N ASP A 651 2.78 -9.55 -17.24
CA ASP A 651 3.40 -10.25 -16.11
C ASP A 651 3.71 -11.68 -16.52
N TRP A 652 4.81 -12.22 -16.01
CA TRP A 652 5.45 -13.41 -16.54
C TRP A 652 5.99 -13.23 -17.95
N SER A 653 5.37 -12.48 -18.87
CA SER A 653 5.89 -12.27 -20.23
C SER A 653 7.15 -11.37 -20.31
N GLY A 654 7.71 -11.03 -19.15
CA GLY A 654 9.05 -10.48 -18.89
C GLY A 654 9.55 -9.39 -19.83
N GLU A 655 9.60 -8.15 -19.36
CA GLU A 655 10.52 -7.16 -19.94
C GLU A 655 11.97 -7.59 -19.63
N GLY A 656 12.65 -8.18 -20.62
CA GLY A 656 14.06 -8.59 -20.53
C GLY A 656 14.43 -9.70 -21.52
N GLU A 657 15.72 -9.80 -21.88
CA GLU A 657 16.19 -10.70 -22.96
C GLU A 657 15.94 -12.20 -22.67
N GLY A 658 15.36 -12.90 -23.67
CA GLY A 658 15.16 -14.36 -23.72
C GLY A 658 14.01 -14.79 -24.63
N LEU A 659 14.21 -15.84 -25.46
CA LEU A 659 13.27 -16.34 -26.49
C LEU A 659 11.84 -16.65 -26.00
N TRP A 660 11.68 -16.93 -24.71
CA TRP A 660 10.43 -17.43 -24.13
C TRP A 660 9.58 -16.35 -23.47
N LYS A 661 10.16 -15.17 -23.21
CA LYS A 661 9.53 -14.22 -22.30
C LYS A 661 8.37 -13.50 -22.97
N THR A 662 8.49 -13.00 -24.19
CA THR A 662 7.46 -12.11 -24.78
C THR A 662 6.34 -12.80 -25.57
N ASP A 663 6.30 -14.14 -25.61
CA ASP A 663 5.55 -14.87 -26.65
C ASP A 663 4.25 -15.54 -26.16
N TYR A 664 3.77 -15.26 -24.95
CA TYR A 664 2.49 -15.77 -24.44
C TYR A 664 1.51 -14.67 -24.01
N TRP A 665 0.27 -15.10 -23.85
CA TRP A 665 -0.84 -14.38 -23.25
C TRP A 665 -1.10 -14.89 -21.85
N ASN A 666 -1.38 -13.96 -20.93
CA ASN A 666 -2.02 -14.27 -19.66
C ASN A 666 -3.53 -14.23 -19.85
N PHE A 667 -4.21 -15.37 -19.83
CA PHE A 667 -5.67 -15.41 -19.89
C PHE A 667 -6.29 -15.17 -18.52
N CYS A 668 -7.39 -14.41 -18.52
CA CYS A 668 -8.16 -14.12 -17.33
C CYS A 668 -8.90 -15.37 -16.86
N PRO A 669 -8.67 -15.90 -15.65
CA PRO A 669 -9.41 -17.05 -15.13
C PRO A 669 -10.93 -16.80 -15.00
N GLN A 670 -11.36 -15.54 -15.01
CA GLN A 670 -12.77 -15.14 -14.98
C GLN A 670 -13.39 -15.00 -16.38
N ALA A 671 -12.60 -15.10 -17.46
CA ALA A 671 -13.13 -15.11 -18.82
C ALA A 671 -13.86 -16.44 -19.05
N LYS A 672 -15.20 -16.38 -19.19
CA LYS A 672 -16.04 -17.56 -19.38
C LYS A 672 -15.62 -18.41 -20.58
N GLY A 673 -15.20 -17.77 -21.67
CA GLY A 673 -14.69 -18.47 -22.86
C GLY A 673 -13.42 -19.28 -22.56
N TRP A 674 -12.52 -18.74 -21.75
CA TRP A 674 -11.32 -19.46 -21.33
C TRP A 674 -11.63 -20.63 -20.39
N GLN A 675 -12.53 -20.43 -19.42
CA GLN A 675 -12.99 -21.52 -18.55
C GLN A 675 -13.58 -22.68 -19.36
N GLU A 676 -14.40 -22.35 -20.35
CA GLU A 676 -15.04 -23.33 -21.24
C GLU A 676 -14.02 -24.05 -22.13
N HIS A 677 -13.02 -23.33 -22.65
CA HIS A 677 -11.92 -23.92 -23.42
C HIS A 677 -11.12 -24.92 -22.57
N LEU A 678 -10.72 -24.55 -21.36
CA LEU A 678 -10.01 -25.46 -20.43
C LEU A 678 -10.86 -26.68 -20.07
N ARG A 679 -12.16 -26.49 -19.84
CA ARG A 679 -13.11 -27.59 -19.60
C ARG A 679 -13.17 -28.54 -20.78
N SER A 680 -13.27 -28.02 -22.00
CA SER A 680 -13.29 -28.81 -23.23
C SER A 680 -11.98 -29.57 -23.44
N ALA A 681 -10.84 -28.91 -23.25
CA ALA A 681 -9.52 -29.52 -23.32
C ALA A 681 -9.39 -30.67 -22.31
N ALA A 682 -9.76 -30.46 -21.05
CA ALA A 682 -9.73 -31.50 -20.01
C ALA A 682 -10.62 -32.69 -20.38
N GLN A 683 -11.85 -32.45 -20.86
CA GLN A 683 -12.77 -33.51 -21.28
C GLN A 683 -12.20 -34.33 -22.46
N ARG A 684 -11.59 -33.65 -23.43
CA ARG A 684 -10.94 -34.29 -24.57
C ARG A 684 -9.76 -35.14 -24.12
N ILE A 685 -8.86 -34.59 -23.29
CA ILE A 685 -7.69 -35.29 -22.75
C ILE A 685 -8.11 -36.59 -22.09
N LEU A 686 -9.08 -36.55 -21.18
CA LEU A 686 -9.57 -37.76 -20.48
C LEU A 686 -10.12 -38.80 -21.45
N THR A 687 -10.89 -38.36 -22.46
CA THR A 687 -11.48 -39.25 -23.47
C THR A 687 -10.42 -39.90 -24.36
N GLU A 688 -9.45 -39.12 -24.82
CA GLU A 688 -8.39 -39.58 -25.72
C GLU A 688 -7.31 -40.40 -25.01
N SER A 689 -7.01 -40.08 -23.74
CA SER A 689 -6.08 -40.84 -22.90
C SER A 689 -6.68 -42.12 -22.32
N GLY A 690 -7.97 -42.39 -22.53
CA GLY A 690 -8.65 -43.58 -22.02
C GLY A 690 -8.74 -43.64 -20.49
N ALA A 691 -8.70 -42.49 -19.81
CA ALA A 691 -8.67 -42.36 -18.36
C ALA A 691 -10.05 -42.37 -17.71
#